data_AF-A0A945R6M5-F1
#
_entry.id   AF-A0A945R6M5-F1
#
_cell.length_a   1.000
_cell.length_b   1.000
_cell.length_c   1.000
_cell.angle_alpha   90.00
_cell.angle_beta   90.00
_cell.angle_gamma   90.00
#
_symmetry.space_group_name_H-M   'P 1'
#
loop_
_entity.id
_entity.type
_entity.pdbx_description
1 polymer ?
#
loop_
_entity_poly.entity_id
_entity_poly.type
_entity_poly.pdbx_seq_one_letter_code
_entity_poly.pdbx_strand_id
1 'polypeptide(L)'
;MDRSASAGIMGAAVAIGRSFQPNLLTRGSTDQAIITGASSAIAYQAYSAGDALLTSVASRLGRTDEPSAGHRLFVAVAAGALGAGASFALRWREHEPSSRALGRLASQTLTAMAGVSALATSAARDQRGGPGVSHVATAVVVGACSWATTQPWRSLPGSATYPKTVASTEFKGKYFFEDQVREVTPAKAAAIGTGVAAVTLGLSHVESALTRSLSMGATYVFGGQPQDHRLLGRTTSLAIFGAFGWFAVGQAERFLSKGGGGIDPGLEEAPEIPEVTGSLSSGLPWNKQTREGARWLSMSLPPESINSVMQIKNAKQPIRVYASLEVAGSDEERAQVLLREIDRTKALERKAFAIFSPTGSGYVNYVATETFEYLMQGDCASAAIQYSVLPSALSLTRVGDGTAQTRMVLQGVVERLLAMPAAKRPKFFLFGESLGSQVSEEMFRDLGTMGLLGTELDAALWIGTPAATKWRDQLWGKSQLADAPTVDQSGIYLPRTLRDWIDLAPEQYDRIKFLLLQNGDDPIPKFGPQLLWRRPDWLGPAEMRQVGAPKGTHWVPITTYLMTFLDMMNALIPTPGTFAQGGHDYRAVLPKALRDTWRLEASEVQMERVNEALRQRELAWELYRDWAAANVKSAQDVDKAREKALKDATRYAGYPVDEPTLQEIVNSGLNPILV
;
A
#
# COMPACT_ATOMS: atom_id res chain seq x y z
N MET A 1 7.14 10.66 39.40
CA MET A 1 6.82 9.63 38.40
C MET A 1 7.09 8.28 39.03
N ASP A 2 6.22 7.29 38.87
CA ASP A 2 6.45 5.96 39.45
C ASP A 2 7.43 5.13 38.58
N ARG A 3 7.92 4.01 39.12
CA ARG A 3 8.92 3.18 38.43
C ARG A 3 8.39 2.58 37.12
N SER A 4 7.13 2.17 37.08
CA SER A 4 6.55 1.57 35.88
C SER A 4 6.38 2.61 34.77
N ALA A 5 6.04 3.86 35.08
CA ALA A 5 6.11 4.94 34.10
C ALA A 5 7.55 5.20 33.62
N SER A 6 8.57 5.05 34.49
CA SER A 6 9.98 5.11 34.06
C SER A 6 10.34 3.99 33.08
N ALA A 7 9.91 2.75 33.33
CA ALA A 7 10.05 1.65 32.39
C ALA A 7 9.30 1.94 31.08
N GLY A 8 8.10 2.50 31.15
CA GLY A 8 7.34 2.98 29.99
C GLY A 8 8.13 3.98 29.14
N ILE A 9 8.72 5.01 29.74
CA ILE A 9 9.51 6.04 29.02
C ILE A 9 10.76 5.43 28.39
N MET A 10 11.46 4.53 29.08
CA MET A 10 12.59 3.80 28.49
C MET A 10 12.14 2.96 27.29
N GLY A 11 11.02 2.26 27.40
CA GLY A 11 10.41 1.51 26.30
C GLY A 11 10.00 2.38 25.11
N ALA A 12 9.43 3.55 25.38
CA ALA A 12 9.13 4.56 24.36
C ALA A 12 10.41 5.06 23.68
N ALA A 13 11.48 5.30 24.42
CA ALA A 13 12.78 5.70 23.86
C ALA A 13 13.37 4.60 22.96
N VAL A 14 13.23 3.31 23.32
CA VAL A 14 13.59 2.19 22.43
C VAL A 14 12.83 2.29 21.11
N ALA A 15 11.51 2.50 21.17
CA ALA A 15 10.65 2.61 19.99
C ALA A 15 10.99 3.83 19.13
N ILE A 16 11.27 4.99 19.73
CA ILE A 16 11.76 6.18 19.03
C ILE A 16 13.06 5.88 18.29
N GLY A 17 14.03 5.23 18.94
CA GLY A 17 15.29 4.89 18.27
C GLY A 17 15.09 3.97 17.06
N ARG A 18 14.18 2.99 17.17
CA ARG A 18 13.88 2.05 16.08
C ARG A 18 12.99 2.63 14.98
N SER A 19 12.19 3.67 15.26
CA SER A 19 11.27 4.24 14.27
C SER A 19 11.99 4.94 13.11
N PHE A 20 13.28 5.24 13.24
CA PHE A 20 14.07 5.89 12.19
C PHE A 20 14.74 4.90 11.22
N GLN A 21 14.67 3.58 11.44
CA GLN A 21 15.17 2.62 10.46
C GLN A 21 14.38 2.73 9.14
N PRO A 22 15.00 2.56 7.96
CA PRO A 22 14.29 2.65 6.69
C PRO A 22 13.26 1.53 6.52
N ASN A 23 12.35 1.69 5.57
CA ASN A 23 11.42 0.63 5.16
C ASN A 23 11.40 0.52 3.63
N LEU A 24 10.27 0.23 3.00
CA LEU A 24 10.23 -0.03 1.57
C LEU A 24 10.53 1.23 0.76
N LEU A 25 9.90 2.34 1.13
CA LEU A 25 10.05 3.64 0.47
C LEU A 25 10.69 4.68 1.37
N THR A 26 11.05 5.81 0.79
CA THR A 26 11.48 7.01 1.50
C THR A 26 10.27 7.74 2.09
N ARG A 27 10.46 8.53 3.16
CA ARG A 27 9.33 9.16 3.87
C ARG A 27 9.58 10.57 4.36
N GLY A 28 8.50 11.35 4.41
CA GLY A 28 8.53 12.73 4.86
C GLY A 28 8.64 12.86 6.37
N SER A 29 8.85 14.11 6.83
CA SER A 29 8.92 14.43 8.25
C SER A 29 7.60 14.20 8.99
N THR A 30 6.46 14.45 8.32
CA THR A 30 5.12 14.21 8.88
C THR A 30 4.90 12.72 9.13
N ASP A 31 5.16 11.87 8.13
CA ASP A 31 5.04 10.41 8.25
C ASP A 31 5.92 9.87 9.37
N GLN A 32 7.18 10.34 9.43
CA GLN A 32 8.11 9.96 10.47
C GLN A 32 7.62 10.36 11.86
N ALA A 33 7.02 11.54 12.01
CA ALA A 33 6.45 11.98 13.29
C ALA A 33 5.27 11.10 13.71
N ILE A 34 4.38 10.74 12.78
CA ILE A 34 3.25 9.83 13.02
C ILE A 34 3.75 8.45 13.47
N ILE A 35 4.68 7.84 12.71
CA ILE A 35 5.25 6.52 13.03
C ILE A 35 5.90 6.55 14.41
N THR A 36 6.72 7.58 14.67
CA THR A 36 7.48 7.72 15.92
C THR A 36 6.55 7.92 17.11
N GLY A 37 5.56 8.82 16.99
CA GLY A 37 4.59 9.10 18.05
C GLY A 37 3.68 7.93 18.38
N ALA A 38 3.11 7.26 17.38
CA ALA A 38 2.25 6.11 17.60
C ALA A 38 3.03 4.92 18.17
N SER A 39 4.24 4.65 17.63
CA SER A 39 5.11 3.58 18.14
C SER A 39 5.56 3.85 19.58
N SER A 40 5.93 5.10 19.91
CA SER A 40 6.38 5.46 21.26
C SER A 40 5.26 5.37 22.28
N ALA A 41 4.04 5.81 21.93
CA ALA A 41 2.88 5.76 22.80
C ALA A 41 2.48 4.31 23.13
N ILE A 42 2.44 3.44 22.12
CA ILE A 42 2.08 2.03 22.34
C ILE A 42 3.19 1.29 23.11
N ALA A 43 4.46 1.57 22.77
CA ALA A 43 5.58 1.04 23.54
C ALA A 43 5.53 1.49 25.01
N TYR A 44 5.30 2.78 25.28
CA TYR A 44 5.16 3.29 26.66
C TYR A 44 4.18 2.44 27.48
N GLN A 45 3.00 2.19 26.92
CA GLN A 45 1.97 1.42 27.60
C GLN A 45 2.37 -0.04 27.81
N ALA A 46 2.92 -0.69 26.78
CA ALA A 46 3.35 -2.08 26.86
C ALA A 46 4.45 -2.29 27.90
N TYR A 47 5.51 -1.47 27.88
CA TYR A 47 6.64 -1.60 28.80
C TYR A 47 6.26 -1.22 30.24
N SER A 48 5.39 -0.24 30.43
CA SER A 48 4.90 0.12 31.76
C SER A 48 4.05 -0.98 32.38
N ALA A 49 3.10 -1.55 31.62
CA ALA A 49 2.30 -2.68 32.08
C ALA A 49 3.17 -3.93 32.34
N GLY A 50 4.17 -4.18 31.49
CA GLY A 50 5.15 -5.25 31.66
C GLY A 50 5.96 -5.13 32.95
N ASP A 51 6.47 -3.93 33.27
CA ASP A 51 7.18 -3.69 34.54
C ASP A 51 6.27 -3.90 35.76
N ALA A 52 5.01 -3.46 35.69
CA ALA A 52 4.04 -3.68 36.76
C ALA A 52 3.78 -5.18 37.01
N LEU A 53 3.67 -5.97 35.94
CA LEU A 53 3.54 -7.43 36.01
C LEU A 53 4.77 -8.07 36.66
N LEU A 54 5.98 -7.78 36.17
CA LEU A 54 7.23 -8.32 36.73
C LEU A 54 7.41 -7.91 38.20
N THR A 55 7.01 -6.70 38.56
CA THR A 55 7.05 -6.21 39.94
C THR A 55 6.05 -6.95 40.82
N SER A 56 4.86 -7.29 40.32
CA SER A 56 3.88 -8.13 41.03
C SER A 56 4.39 -9.56 41.27
N VAL A 57 5.17 -10.12 40.35
CA VAL A 57 5.84 -11.41 40.60
C VAL A 57 6.93 -11.27 41.67
N ALA A 58 7.71 -10.19 41.61
CA ALA A 58 8.74 -9.91 42.61
C ALA A 58 8.16 -9.69 44.02
N SER A 59 7.01 -9.03 44.14
CA SER A 59 6.32 -8.82 45.42
C SER A 59 5.87 -10.14 46.03
N ARG A 60 5.28 -11.03 45.22
CA ARG A 60 4.88 -12.39 45.65
C ARG A 60 6.07 -13.24 46.11
N LEU A 61 7.20 -13.18 45.39
CA LEU A 61 8.42 -13.90 45.78
C LEU A 61 9.03 -13.33 47.07
N GLY A 62 9.08 -12.01 47.19
CA GLY A 62 9.57 -11.34 48.40
C GLY A 62 8.62 -11.41 49.59
N ARG A 63 7.35 -11.81 49.37
CA ARG A 63 6.25 -11.74 50.35
C ARG A 63 6.09 -10.34 50.96
N THR A 64 6.33 -9.30 50.15
CA THR A 64 6.18 -7.90 50.53
C THR A 64 5.47 -7.15 49.42
N ASP A 65 4.65 -6.16 49.77
CA ASP A 65 3.96 -5.33 48.78
C ASP A 65 4.95 -4.46 47.97
N GLU A 66 6.08 -4.09 48.59
CA GLU A 66 7.19 -3.41 47.93
C GLU A 66 8.43 -4.32 47.86
N PRO A 67 8.70 -4.96 46.71
CA PRO A 67 9.84 -5.87 46.59
C PRO A 67 11.17 -5.09 46.60
N SER A 68 12.21 -5.65 47.21
CA SER A 68 13.55 -5.04 47.17
C SER A 68 14.08 -4.98 45.72
N ALA A 69 15.01 -4.07 45.45
CA ALA A 69 15.63 -3.99 44.12
C ALA A 69 16.36 -5.29 43.72
N GLY A 70 16.82 -6.09 44.69
CA GLY A 70 17.39 -7.42 44.45
C GLY A 70 16.36 -8.42 43.90
N HIS A 71 15.18 -8.51 44.54
CA HIS A 71 14.09 -9.37 44.05
C HIS A 71 13.61 -8.95 42.66
N ARG A 72 13.51 -7.64 42.41
CA ARG A 72 13.12 -7.12 41.08
C ARG A 72 14.13 -7.48 40.01
N LEU A 73 15.42 -7.32 40.29
CA LEU A 73 16.48 -7.67 39.36
C LEU A 73 16.51 -9.18 39.10
N PHE A 74 16.33 -10.01 40.15
CA PHE A 74 16.23 -11.46 40.01
C PHE A 74 15.10 -11.87 39.07
N VAL A 75 13.88 -11.36 39.30
CA VAL A 75 12.73 -11.65 38.44
C VAL A 75 12.95 -11.17 37.01
N ALA A 76 13.49 -9.96 36.83
CA ALA A 76 13.79 -9.42 35.51
C ALA A 76 14.82 -10.30 34.77
N VAL A 77 15.92 -10.69 35.42
CA VAL A 77 16.95 -11.55 34.81
C VAL A 77 16.39 -12.94 34.47
N ALA A 78 15.63 -13.55 35.39
CA ALA A 78 15.01 -14.85 35.14
C ALA A 78 14.01 -14.81 33.98
N ALA A 79 13.12 -13.80 33.96
CA ALA A 79 12.16 -13.59 32.87
C ALA A 79 12.87 -13.32 31.53
N GLY A 80 13.95 -12.53 31.55
CA GLY A 80 14.77 -12.24 30.39
C GLY A 80 15.46 -13.48 29.81
N ALA A 81 16.04 -14.32 30.67
CA ALA A 81 16.68 -15.58 30.27
C ALA A 81 15.67 -16.57 29.69
N LEU A 82 14.49 -16.73 30.33
CA LEU A 82 13.40 -17.57 29.83
C LEU A 82 12.90 -17.08 28.47
N GLY A 83 12.63 -15.78 28.34
CA GLY A 83 12.21 -15.16 27.08
C GLY A 83 13.24 -15.34 25.97
N ALA A 84 14.53 -15.14 26.26
CA ALA A 84 15.60 -15.28 25.27
C ALA A 84 15.75 -16.73 24.81
N GLY A 85 15.71 -17.71 25.75
CA GLY A 85 15.76 -19.14 25.43
C GLY A 85 14.55 -19.57 24.57
N ALA A 86 13.35 -19.12 24.92
CA ALA A 86 12.14 -19.39 24.13
C ALA A 86 12.22 -18.73 22.73
N SER A 87 12.68 -17.48 22.62
CA SER A 87 12.85 -16.81 21.33
C SER A 87 13.88 -17.52 20.45
N PHE A 88 14.93 -18.09 21.03
CA PHE A 88 15.93 -18.88 20.31
C PHE A 88 15.32 -20.18 19.75
N ALA A 89 14.58 -20.93 20.58
CA ALA A 89 13.87 -22.13 20.15
C ALA A 89 12.80 -21.83 19.06
N LEU A 90 12.17 -20.66 19.18
CA LEU A 90 11.16 -20.17 18.26
C LEU A 90 11.73 -19.30 17.13
N ARG A 91 13.03 -19.42 16.81
CA ARG A 91 13.67 -18.68 15.71
C ARG A 91 12.81 -18.68 14.44
N TRP A 92 12.77 -17.53 13.77
CA TRP A 92 11.97 -17.31 12.57
C TRP A 92 12.26 -18.39 11.51
N ARG A 93 11.21 -18.79 10.81
CA ARG A 93 11.26 -19.65 9.64
C ARG A 93 10.30 -19.08 8.60
N GLU A 94 10.65 -19.21 7.33
CA GLU A 94 9.72 -18.89 6.24
C GLU A 94 8.48 -19.78 6.34
N HIS A 95 7.32 -19.25 5.95
CA HIS A 95 6.03 -19.96 6.02
C HIS A 95 5.62 -20.45 7.43
N GLU A 96 6.16 -19.85 8.50
CA GLU A 96 5.82 -20.28 9.87
C GLU A 96 4.34 -20.04 10.22
N PRO A 97 3.70 -20.96 10.98
CA PRO A 97 2.32 -20.78 11.41
C PRO A 97 2.22 -19.62 12.43
N SER A 98 1.05 -18.98 12.46
CA SER A 98 0.78 -17.84 13.36
C SER A 98 1.02 -18.16 14.84
N SER A 99 0.78 -19.40 15.28
CA SER A 99 1.04 -19.84 16.66
C SER A 99 2.52 -19.76 17.04
N ARG A 100 3.42 -20.18 16.14
CA ARG A 100 4.87 -20.07 16.34
C ARG A 100 5.31 -18.61 16.36
N ALA A 101 4.80 -17.81 15.42
CA ALA A 101 5.10 -16.39 15.34
C ALA A 101 4.66 -15.64 16.61
N LEU A 102 3.45 -15.91 17.11
CA LEU A 102 2.92 -15.37 18.38
C LEU A 102 3.77 -15.79 19.58
N GLY A 103 4.17 -17.06 19.67
CA GLY A 103 5.08 -17.52 20.71
C GLY A 103 6.42 -16.79 20.67
N ARG A 104 6.99 -16.59 19.48
CA ARG A 104 8.22 -15.80 19.30
C ARG A 104 8.01 -14.36 19.73
N LEU A 105 6.94 -13.70 19.29
CA LEU A 105 6.60 -12.34 19.71
C LEU A 105 6.49 -12.23 21.24
N ALA A 106 5.73 -13.11 21.89
CA ALA A 106 5.55 -13.10 23.34
C ALA A 106 6.91 -13.24 24.07
N SER A 107 7.76 -14.16 23.61
CA SER A 107 9.09 -14.38 24.20
C SER A 107 10.04 -13.19 24.00
N GLN A 108 10.01 -12.55 22.83
CA GLN A 108 10.81 -11.35 22.53
C GLN A 108 10.33 -10.14 23.33
N THR A 109 9.02 -9.95 23.45
CA THR A 109 8.40 -8.90 24.27
C THR A 109 8.75 -9.09 25.75
N LEU A 110 8.66 -10.32 26.27
CA LEU A 110 9.08 -10.62 27.65
C LEU A 110 10.56 -10.28 27.90
N THR A 111 11.43 -10.67 26.96
CA THR A 111 12.88 -10.36 27.03
C THR A 111 13.11 -8.85 27.07
N ALA A 112 12.42 -8.11 26.21
CA ALA A 112 12.55 -6.66 26.14
C ALA A 112 12.01 -5.97 27.41
N MET A 113 10.84 -6.38 27.90
CA MET A 113 10.24 -5.88 29.15
C MET A 113 11.15 -6.16 30.35
N ALA A 114 11.73 -7.35 30.44
CA ALA A 114 12.71 -7.71 31.46
C ALA A 114 13.95 -6.81 31.43
N GLY A 115 14.53 -6.57 30.24
CA GLY A 115 15.67 -5.67 30.08
C GLY A 115 15.37 -4.24 30.53
N VAL A 116 14.22 -3.70 30.11
CA VAL A 116 13.77 -2.35 30.51
C VAL A 116 13.47 -2.28 32.01
N SER A 117 12.84 -3.31 32.60
CA SER A 117 12.58 -3.36 34.05
C SER A 117 13.87 -3.42 34.86
N ALA A 118 14.88 -4.16 34.39
CA ALA A 118 16.20 -4.18 35.02
C ALA A 118 16.87 -2.79 34.96
N LEU A 119 16.83 -2.10 33.82
CA LEU A 119 17.34 -0.74 33.67
C LEU A 119 16.63 0.25 34.58
N ALA A 120 15.29 0.18 34.65
CA ALA A 120 14.49 1.03 35.55
C ALA A 120 14.84 0.77 37.03
N THR A 121 15.12 -0.48 37.41
CA THR A 121 15.58 -0.85 38.77
C THR A 121 16.94 -0.23 39.09
N SER A 122 17.87 -0.30 38.14
CA SER A 122 19.22 0.26 38.30
C SER A 122 19.20 1.78 38.35
N ALA A 123 18.44 2.44 37.47
CA ALA A 123 18.30 3.90 37.45
C ALA A 123 17.67 4.47 38.74
N ALA A 124 16.78 3.70 39.39
CA ALA A 124 16.19 4.08 40.67
C ALA A 124 17.18 3.98 41.85
N ARG A 125 18.24 3.17 41.74
CA ARG A 125 19.32 3.06 42.75
C ARG A 125 20.30 4.23 42.67
N ASP A 126 20.56 4.76 41.48
CA ASP A 126 21.55 5.82 41.24
C ASP A 126 20.90 7.21 41.39
N GLN A 127 20.75 7.68 42.63
CA GLN A 127 20.08 8.95 42.96
C GLN A 127 21.04 10.15 43.13
N ARG A 128 22.25 10.10 42.57
CA ARG A 128 23.27 11.15 42.79
C ARG A 128 22.90 12.55 42.25
N GLY A 129 21.81 12.70 41.48
CA GLY A 129 21.35 13.98 40.91
C GLY A 129 19.86 14.31 41.15
N GLY A 130 19.20 13.62 42.09
CA GLY A 130 17.76 13.78 42.36
C GLY A 130 16.88 12.78 41.57
N PRO A 131 15.68 12.42 42.10
CA PRO A 131 14.92 11.25 41.64
C PRO A 131 14.34 11.33 40.22
N GLY A 132 14.28 12.50 39.57
CA GLY A 132 13.74 12.65 38.21
C GLY A 132 14.77 12.64 37.08
N VAL A 133 16.00 13.09 37.36
CA VAL A 133 17.04 13.36 36.34
C VAL A 133 17.67 12.05 35.83
N SER A 134 17.87 11.06 36.70
CA SER A 134 18.49 9.77 36.32
C SER A 134 17.63 8.97 35.34
N HIS A 135 16.31 9.00 35.47
CA HIS A 135 15.38 8.26 34.60
C HIS A 135 15.33 8.80 33.17
N VAL A 136 15.27 10.13 33.02
CA VAL A 136 15.26 10.77 31.70
C VAL A 136 16.61 10.58 31.02
N ALA A 137 17.72 10.76 31.74
CA ALA A 137 19.06 10.54 31.21
C ALA A 137 19.25 9.08 30.73
N THR A 138 18.76 8.11 31.51
CA THR A 138 18.78 6.69 31.12
C THR A 138 17.95 6.45 29.85
N ALA A 139 16.76 7.03 29.75
CA ALA A 139 15.92 6.89 28.56
C ALA A 139 16.59 7.47 27.31
N VAL A 140 17.29 8.61 27.41
CA VAL A 140 18.07 9.19 26.30
C VAL A 140 19.15 8.21 25.83
N VAL A 141 19.94 7.65 26.76
CA VAL A 141 20.99 6.67 26.42
C VAL A 141 20.39 5.43 25.76
N VAL A 142 19.30 4.89 26.33
CA VAL A 142 18.60 3.73 25.78
C VAL A 142 18.08 3.99 24.37
N GLY A 143 17.49 5.16 24.13
CA GLY A 143 17.03 5.56 22.79
C GLY A 143 18.16 5.69 21.78
N ALA A 144 19.28 6.31 22.18
CA ALA A 144 20.47 6.44 21.34
C ALA A 144 21.09 5.07 21.01
N CYS A 145 21.21 4.17 21.98
CA CYS A 145 21.66 2.79 21.76
C CYS A 145 20.70 2.04 20.83
N SER A 146 19.39 2.17 21.05
CA SER A 146 18.36 1.56 20.21
C SER A 146 18.49 2.02 18.75
N TRP A 147 18.64 3.34 18.53
CA TRP A 147 18.89 3.90 17.20
C TRP A 147 20.17 3.35 16.58
N ALA A 148 21.28 3.32 17.33
CA ALA A 148 22.55 2.78 16.85
C ALA A 148 22.45 1.30 16.43
N THR A 149 21.60 0.50 17.09
CA THR A 149 21.39 -0.90 16.70
C THR A 149 20.72 -1.07 15.34
N THR A 150 20.03 -0.04 14.83
CA THR A 150 19.47 -0.06 13.47
C THR A 150 20.52 0.15 12.38
N GLN A 151 21.76 0.44 12.76
CA GLN A 151 22.90 0.69 11.87
C GLN A 151 22.54 1.67 10.73
N PRO A 152 22.09 2.89 11.04
CA PRO A 152 21.57 3.84 10.06
C PRO A 152 22.56 4.16 8.93
N TRP A 153 23.86 4.07 9.20
CA TRP A 153 24.95 4.25 8.22
C TRP A 153 25.08 3.11 7.19
N ARG A 154 24.50 1.93 7.44
CA ARG A 154 24.47 0.76 6.55
C ARG A 154 23.08 0.44 6.01
N SER A 155 22.04 0.97 6.65
CA SER A 155 20.66 0.71 6.27
C SER A 155 20.26 1.47 5.01
N LEU A 156 19.41 0.86 4.18
CA LEU A 156 18.89 1.47 2.96
C LEU A 156 17.40 1.11 2.79
N PRO A 157 16.56 2.04 2.30
CA PRO A 157 15.20 1.71 1.92
C PRO A 157 15.20 0.75 0.73
N GLY A 158 14.09 0.03 0.57
CA GLY A 158 13.88 -0.90 -0.53
C GLY A 158 14.11 -0.26 -1.90
N SER A 159 13.54 0.94 -2.09
CA SER A 159 13.66 1.74 -3.31
C SER A 159 15.09 2.12 -3.71
N ALA A 160 16.07 2.01 -2.80
CA ALA A 160 17.49 2.32 -3.04
C ALA A 160 18.38 1.07 -3.21
N THR A 161 17.80 -0.12 -3.34
CA THR A 161 18.56 -1.38 -3.39
C THR A 161 18.92 -1.87 -4.80
N TYR A 162 18.51 -1.13 -5.81
CA TYR A 162 18.72 -1.44 -7.23
C TYR A 162 19.88 -0.62 -7.83
N PRO A 163 20.47 -1.07 -8.96
CA PRO A 163 21.41 -0.26 -9.75
C PRO A 163 20.70 0.91 -10.47
N LYS A 164 21.48 1.86 -10.99
CA LYS A 164 20.98 2.96 -11.82
C LYS A 164 20.20 2.43 -13.02
N THR A 165 18.98 2.92 -13.23
CA THR A 165 18.14 2.64 -14.40
C THR A 165 17.62 3.94 -15.01
N VAL A 166 17.06 3.87 -16.22
CA VAL A 166 16.46 5.03 -16.90
C VAL A 166 15.26 5.58 -16.11
N ALA A 167 14.56 4.73 -15.37
CA ALA A 167 13.42 5.11 -14.53
C ALA A 167 13.81 5.43 -13.07
N SER A 168 15.10 5.54 -12.77
CA SER A 168 15.58 5.86 -11.41
C SER A 168 15.80 7.36 -11.23
N THR A 169 15.41 7.86 -10.06
CA THR A 169 15.63 9.26 -9.64
C THR A 169 16.95 9.38 -8.91
N GLU A 170 17.82 10.30 -9.34
CA GLU A 170 19.05 10.61 -8.61
C GLU A 170 18.79 11.60 -7.48
N PHE A 171 19.24 11.28 -6.28
CA PHE A 171 19.21 12.18 -5.13
C PHE A 171 20.49 12.05 -4.31
N LYS A 172 21.25 13.16 -4.22
CA LYS A 172 22.54 13.24 -3.51
C LYS A 172 23.53 12.12 -3.90
N GLY A 173 23.62 11.81 -5.20
CA GLY A 173 24.52 10.78 -5.73
C GLY A 173 24.08 9.33 -5.49
N LYS A 174 22.83 9.11 -5.08
CA LYS A 174 22.21 7.78 -4.97
C LYS A 174 20.99 7.69 -5.89
N TYR A 175 20.65 6.48 -6.31
CA TYR A 175 19.52 6.22 -7.22
C TYR A 175 18.37 5.54 -6.47
N PHE A 176 17.15 6.01 -6.72
CA PHE A 176 15.93 5.52 -6.11
C PHE A 176 14.90 5.17 -7.20
N PHE A 177 14.08 4.16 -6.95
CA PHE A 177 12.95 3.80 -7.82
C PHE A 177 11.69 4.61 -7.51
N GLU A 178 11.80 5.64 -6.68
CA GLU A 178 10.72 6.60 -6.40
C GLU A 178 10.83 7.79 -7.36
N ASP A 179 9.69 8.29 -7.82
CA ASP A 179 9.58 9.57 -8.52
C ASP A 179 9.94 10.77 -7.61
N GLN A 180 9.68 10.65 -6.30
CA GLN A 180 10.02 11.66 -5.30
C GLN A 180 10.73 11.04 -4.10
N VAL A 181 11.97 11.50 -3.86
CA VAL A 181 12.77 11.08 -2.70
C VAL A 181 12.46 11.98 -1.50
N ARG A 182 11.95 11.38 -0.42
CA ARG A 182 11.56 12.06 0.82
C ARG A 182 12.58 11.76 1.92
N GLU A 183 13.34 12.76 2.36
CA GLU A 183 14.37 12.57 3.39
C GLU A 183 14.05 13.31 4.69
N VAL A 184 14.27 12.63 5.81
CA VAL A 184 14.31 13.25 7.14
C VAL A 184 15.78 13.51 7.50
N THR A 185 16.18 14.77 7.49
CA THR A 185 17.56 15.14 7.86
C THR A 185 17.83 14.80 9.34
N PRO A 186 19.11 14.60 9.73
CA PRO A 186 19.45 14.33 11.13
C PRO A 186 18.88 15.37 12.12
N ALA A 187 18.88 16.66 11.73
CA ALA A 187 18.30 17.73 12.54
C ALA A 187 16.77 17.58 12.70
N LYS A 188 16.04 17.27 11.61
CA LYS A 188 14.60 17.01 11.67
C LYS A 188 14.30 15.75 12.48
N ALA A 189 15.10 14.70 12.34
CA ALA A 189 14.97 13.47 13.12
C ALA A 189 15.15 13.74 14.62
N ALA A 190 16.17 14.52 15.00
CA ALA A 190 16.39 14.92 16.38
C ALA A 190 15.22 15.77 16.92
N ALA A 191 14.71 16.72 16.14
CA ALA A 191 13.54 17.53 16.49
C ALA A 191 12.28 16.68 16.70
N ILE A 192 11.97 15.76 15.77
CA ILE A 192 10.84 14.83 15.88
C ILE A 192 11.00 13.95 17.12
N GLY A 193 12.16 13.34 17.31
CA GLY A 193 12.43 12.47 18.46
C GLY A 193 12.25 13.21 19.79
N THR A 194 12.74 14.45 19.88
CA THR A 194 12.63 15.30 21.06
C THR A 194 11.18 15.72 21.31
N GLY A 195 10.47 16.18 20.27
CA GLY A 195 9.06 16.57 20.37
C GLY A 195 8.16 15.40 20.80
N VAL A 196 8.33 14.23 20.19
CA VAL A 196 7.61 13.02 20.56
C VAL A 196 7.95 12.56 21.98
N ALA A 197 9.22 12.64 22.39
CA ALA A 197 9.61 12.32 23.76
C ALA A 197 8.93 13.26 24.77
N ALA A 198 8.88 14.57 24.50
CA ALA A 198 8.21 15.55 25.35
C ALA A 198 6.70 15.27 25.46
N VAL A 199 6.02 14.97 24.34
CA VAL A 199 4.61 14.59 24.34
C VAL A 199 4.39 13.29 25.13
N THR A 200 5.25 12.29 24.95
CA THR A 200 5.18 11.02 25.68
C THR A 200 5.36 11.22 27.18
N LEU A 201 6.28 12.10 27.61
CA LEU A 201 6.44 12.49 29.00
C LEU A 201 5.17 13.16 29.55
N GLY A 202 4.56 14.08 28.81
CA GLY A 202 3.28 14.68 29.17
C GLY A 202 2.17 13.63 29.34
N LEU A 203 2.02 12.72 28.36
CA LEU A 203 1.05 11.62 28.41
C LEU A 203 1.33 10.67 29.58
N SER A 204 2.58 10.42 29.94
CA SER A 204 2.95 9.57 31.09
C SER A 204 2.42 10.13 32.42
N HIS A 205 2.40 11.46 32.57
CA HIS A 205 1.84 12.11 33.76
C HIS A 205 0.31 11.97 33.83
N VAL A 206 -0.37 12.12 32.69
CA VAL A 206 -1.82 11.92 32.57
C VAL A 206 -2.19 10.47 32.86
N GLU A 207 -1.47 9.52 32.27
CA GLU A 207 -1.68 8.08 32.49
C GLU A 207 -1.42 7.70 33.95
N SER A 208 -0.33 8.21 34.56
CA SER A 208 -0.04 7.98 35.97
C SER A 208 -1.11 8.56 36.90
N ALA A 209 -1.74 9.68 36.53
CA ALA A 209 -2.86 10.24 37.27
C ALA A 209 -4.11 9.36 37.13
N LEU A 210 -4.45 8.95 35.90
CA LEU A 210 -5.58 8.05 35.62
C LEU A 210 -5.43 6.71 36.34
N THR A 211 -4.27 6.08 36.25
CA THR A 211 -3.94 4.82 36.93
C THR A 211 -4.08 4.94 38.45
N ARG A 212 -3.63 6.06 39.05
CA ARG A 212 -3.84 6.31 40.48
C ARG A 212 -5.33 6.42 40.83
N SER A 213 -6.09 7.19 40.06
CA SER A 213 -7.54 7.31 40.25
C SER A 213 -8.26 5.96 40.14
N LEU A 214 -7.93 5.15 39.13
CA LEU A 214 -8.48 3.81 38.95
C LEU A 214 -8.09 2.87 40.10
N SER A 215 -6.85 2.95 40.58
CA SER A 215 -6.37 2.13 41.70
C SER A 215 -7.05 2.52 43.03
N MET A 216 -7.29 3.82 43.25
CA MET A 216 -8.07 4.30 44.40
C MET A 216 -9.54 3.87 44.31
N GLY A 217 -10.15 3.93 43.13
CA GLY A 217 -11.50 3.41 42.91
C GLY A 217 -11.61 1.90 43.16
N ALA A 218 -10.64 1.12 42.67
CA ALA A 218 -10.57 -0.31 42.96
C ALA A 218 -10.40 -0.59 44.46
N THR A 219 -9.63 0.23 45.18
CA THR A 219 -9.49 0.14 46.64
C THR A 219 -10.82 0.36 47.34
N TYR A 220 -11.62 1.33 46.89
CA TYR A 220 -12.95 1.59 47.44
C TYR A 220 -13.91 0.40 47.23
N VAL A 221 -13.80 -0.31 46.10
CA VAL A 221 -14.70 -1.43 45.75
C VAL A 221 -14.25 -2.76 46.35
N PHE A 222 -12.94 -3.06 46.30
CA PHE A 222 -12.38 -4.38 46.65
C PHE A 222 -11.60 -4.39 47.97
N GLY A 223 -11.44 -3.24 48.64
CA GLY A 223 -10.58 -3.10 49.83
C GLY A 223 -9.09 -3.15 49.51
N GLY A 224 -8.23 -3.10 50.54
CA GLY A 224 -6.76 -3.13 50.39
C GLY A 224 -6.12 -1.75 50.27
N GLN A 225 -4.91 -1.69 49.71
CA GLN A 225 -4.19 -0.44 49.45
C GLN A 225 -4.15 -0.13 47.94
N PRO A 226 -4.07 1.15 47.52
CA PRO A 226 -3.98 1.52 46.11
C PRO A 226 -2.80 0.87 45.36
N GLN A 227 -1.75 0.47 46.08
CA GLN A 227 -0.60 -0.25 45.51
C GLN A 227 -0.93 -1.66 45.05
N ASP A 228 -1.89 -2.32 45.69
CA ASP A 228 -2.32 -3.71 45.40
C ASP A 228 -3.08 -3.77 44.07
N HIS A 229 -3.75 -2.67 43.73
CA HIS A 229 -4.57 -2.53 42.52
C HIS A 229 -3.84 -1.86 41.35
N ARG A 230 -2.53 -1.57 41.47
CA ARG A 230 -1.78 -0.88 40.40
C ARG A 230 -1.78 -1.63 39.08
N LEU A 231 -1.67 -2.96 39.11
CA LEU A 231 -1.75 -3.77 37.91
C LEU A 231 -3.11 -3.60 37.24
N LEU A 232 -4.19 -3.72 38.03
CA LEU A 232 -5.56 -3.51 37.56
C LEU A 232 -5.78 -2.10 36.99
N GLY A 233 -5.29 -1.07 37.69
CA GLY A 233 -5.36 0.32 37.23
C GLY A 233 -4.65 0.53 35.89
N ARG A 234 -3.45 -0.03 35.71
CA ARG A 234 -2.68 0.08 34.45
C ARG A 234 -3.28 -0.75 33.32
N THR A 235 -3.79 -1.96 33.59
CA THR A 235 -4.47 -2.75 32.57
C THR A 235 -5.76 -2.09 32.10
N THR A 236 -6.50 -1.47 33.02
CA THR A 236 -7.72 -0.71 32.69
C THR A 236 -7.37 0.57 31.93
N SER A 237 -6.32 1.29 32.33
CA SER A 237 -5.83 2.46 31.60
C SER A 237 -5.42 2.08 30.17
N LEU A 238 -4.65 1.00 30.00
CA LEU A 238 -4.29 0.45 28.70
C LEU A 238 -5.53 0.15 27.84
N ALA A 239 -6.56 -0.47 28.42
CA ALA A 239 -7.82 -0.73 27.73
C ALA A 239 -8.54 0.55 27.28
N ILE A 240 -8.59 1.58 28.13
CA ILE A 240 -9.18 2.89 27.81
C ILE A 240 -8.42 3.57 26.67
N PHE A 241 -7.09 3.63 26.74
CA PHE A 241 -6.26 4.21 25.66
C PHE A 241 -6.38 3.41 24.36
N GLY A 242 -6.47 2.08 24.45
CA GLY A 242 -6.74 1.22 23.31
C GLY A 242 -8.10 1.51 22.66
N ALA A 243 -9.16 1.67 23.46
CA ALA A 243 -10.49 2.03 22.99
C ALA A 243 -10.51 3.44 22.36
N PHE A 244 -9.82 4.41 22.95
CA PHE A 244 -9.67 5.75 22.37
C PHE A 244 -8.92 5.72 21.04
N GLY A 245 -7.83 4.97 20.95
CA GLY A 245 -7.10 4.76 19.70
C GLY A 245 -7.98 4.12 18.62
N TRP A 246 -8.76 3.10 18.98
CA TRP A 246 -9.72 2.47 18.07
C TRP A 246 -10.81 3.44 17.61
N PHE A 247 -11.36 4.25 18.52
CA PHE A 247 -12.32 5.28 18.19
C PHE A 247 -11.73 6.32 17.22
N ALA A 248 -10.50 6.78 17.45
CA ALA A 248 -9.82 7.72 16.56
C ALA A 248 -9.61 7.14 15.15
N VAL A 249 -9.23 5.85 15.05
CA VAL A 249 -9.14 5.14 13.76
C VAL A 249 -10.51 5.11 13.08
N GLY A 250 -11.58 4.75 13.80
CA GLY A 250 -12.93 4.74 13.24
C GLY A 250 -13.44 6.13 12.79
N GLN A 251 -13.01 7.22 13.45
CA GLN A 251 -13.32 8.58 13.00
C GLN A 251 -12.53 8.96 11.75
N ALA A 252 -11.25 8.60 11.68
CA ALA A 252 -10.43 8.80 10.48
C ALA A 252 -11.02 8.05 9.28
N GLU A 253 -11.46 6.81 9.49
CA GLU A 253 -12.14 6.00 8.47
C GLU A 253 -13.41 6.69 7.94
N ARG A 254 -14.28 7.16 8.85
CA ARG A 254 -15.51 7.89 8.48
C ARG A 254 -15.25 9.21 7.77
N PHE A 255 -14.13 9.88 8.07
CA PHE A 255 -13.73 11.10 7.39
C PHE A 255 -13.21 10.80 5.99
N LEU A 256 -12.38 9.76 5.85
CA LEU A 256 -11.82 9.31 4.58
C LEU A 256 -12.85 8.67 3.65
N SER A 257 -13.96 8.15 4.19
CA SER A 257 -15.08 7.64 3.40
C SER A 257 -15.97 8.75 2.82
N LYS A 258 -15.78 10.02 3.21
CA LYS A 258 -16.48 11.16 2.61
C LYS A 258 -15.76 11.61 1.33
N GLY A 259 -15.99 10.91 0.21
CA GLY A 259 -15.72 11.47 -1.12
C GLY A 259 -15.37 10.46 -2.21
N GLY A 260 -15.98 10.64 -3.38
CA GLY A 260 -15.59 9.95 -4.62
C GLY A 260 -16.67 9.80 -5.71
N GLY A 261 -17.96 10.01 -5.39
CA GLY A 261 -19.04 9.70 -6.34
C GLY A 261 -19.19 10.68 -7.50
N GLY A 262 -19.06 11.99 -7.25
CA GLY A 262 -19.30 13.02 -8.25
C GLY A 262 -18.24 13.06 -9.35
N ILE A 263 -18.70 13.19 -10.60
CA ILE A 263 -17.86 13.41 -11.79
C ILE A 263 -16.97 14.66 -11.57
N ASP A 264 -15.73 14.62 -12.07
CA ASP A 264 -14.86 15.79 -11.95
C ASP A 264 -15.40 16.97 -12.75
N PRO A 265 -15.18 18.19 -12.28
CA PRO A 265 -15.35 19.37 -13.09
C PRO A 265 -14.57 19.26 -14.41
N GLY A 266 -15.21 19.62 -15.52
CA GLY A 266 -14.70 19.45 -16.89
C GLY A 266 -15.08 18.12 -17.54
N LEU A 267 -15.67 17.17 -16.81
CA LEU A 267 -16.13 15.89 -17.36
C LEU A 267 -17.65 15.71 -17.31
N GLU A 268 -18.41 16.77 -17.06
CA GLU A 268 -19.87 16.72 -16.96
C GLU A 268 -20.56 16.45 -18.31
N GLU A 269 -19.87 16.69 -19.42
CA GLU A 269 -20.36 16.41 -20.76
C GLU A 269 -20.11 14.96 -21.16
N ALA A 270 -21.14 14.33 -21.72
CA ALA A 270 -21.08 12.95 -22.16
C ALA A 270 -20.22 12.81 -23.42
N PRO A 271 -19.47 11.70 -23.59
CA PRO A 271 -18.73 11.44 -24.83
C PRO A 271 -19.66 11.36 -26.04
N GLU A 272 -19.29 11.99 -27.15
CA GLU A 272 -20.06 11.89 -28.40
C GLU A 272 -19.80 10.58 -29.17
N ILE A 273 -18.76 9.84 -28.76
CA ILE A 273 -18.26 8.64 -29.43
C ILE A 273 -19.22 7.45 -29.23
N PRO A 274 -19.85 6.91 -30.28
CA PRO A 274 -20.81 5.80 -30.16
C PRO A 274 -20.24 4.53 -29.52
N GLU A 275 -18.94 4.28 -29.71
CA GLU A 275 -18.17 3.16 -29.15
C GLU A 275 -17.91 3.26 -27.63
N VAL A 276 -18.24 4.40 -27.01
CA VAL A 276 -18.01 4.65 -25.58
C VAL A 276 -19.34 4.66 -24.82
N THR A 277 -19.39 3.97 -23.68
CA THR A 277 -20.55 3.98 -22.77
C THR A 277 -20.87 5.40 -22.32
N GLY A 278 -22.17 5.72 -22.27
CA GLY A 278 -22.65 7.03 -21.84
C GLY A 278 -22.82 8.04 -22.98
N SER A 279 -22.37 7.71 -24.19
CA SER A 279 -22.74 8.44 -25.40
C SER A 279 -24.24 8.38 -25.67
N LEU A 280 -24.74 9.28 -26.52
CA LEU A 280 -26.15 9.28 -26.94
C LEU A 280 -26.59 7.91 -27.49
N SER A 281 -25.70 7.20 -28.19
CA SER A 281 -25.97 5.86 -28.72
C SER A 281 -26.06 4.77 -27.65
N SER A 282 -25.43 4.96 -26.48
CA SER A 282 -25.51 4.01 -25.35
C SER A 282 -26.88 4.04 -24.67
N GLY A 283 -27.53 5.21 -24.61
CA GLY A 283 -28.79 5.40 -23.88
C GLY A 283 -28.66 5.32 -22.35
N LEU A 284 -27.45 5.10 -21.83
CA LEU A 284 -27.14 5.19 -20.41
C LEU A 284 -26.91 6.65 -20.03
N PRO A 285 -27.58 7.18 -18.99
CA PRO A 285 -27.44 8.58 -18.62
C PRO A 285 -26.05 8.85 -18.01
N TRP A 286 -25.35 9.85 -18.55
CA TRP A 286 -23.98 10.18 -18.15
C TRP A 286 -23.85 10.57 -16.68
N ASN A 287 -24.87 11.22 -16.11
CA ASN A 287 -24.89 11.60 -14.69
C ASN A 287 -24.94 10.40 -13.72
N LYS A 288 -25.10 9.16 -14.21
CA LYS A 288 -24.96 7.94 -13.41
C LYS A 288 -23.55 7.34 -13.46
N GLN A 289 -22.63 7.95 -14.20
CA GLN A 289 -21.23 7.60 -14.12
C GLN A 289 -20.63 8.15 -12.83
N THR A 290 -19.81 7.34 -12.19
CA THR A 290 -18.98 7.80 -11.07
C THR A 290 -17.71 8.45 -11.60
N ARG A 291 -17.01 9.22 -10.74
CA ARG A 291 -15.76 9.91 -11.08
C ARG A 291 -14.77 9.10 -11.91
N GLU A 292 -14.35 7.94 -11.40
CA GLU A 292 -13.30 7.15 -12.06
C GLU A 292 -13.78 6.50 -13.37
N GLY A 293 -15.07 6.11 -13.44
CA GLY A 293 -15.68 5.63 -14.68
C GLY A 293 -15.74 6.72 -15.75
N ALA A 294 -16.15 7.93 -15.38
CA ALA A 294 -16.17 9.09 -16.27
C ALA A 294 -14.76 9.43 -16.78
N ARG A 295 -13.75 9.47 -15.89
CA ARG A 295 -12.33 9.64 -16.28
C ARG A 295 -11.93 8.62 -17.34
N TRP A 296 -12.14 7.34 -17.07
CA TRP A 296 -11.69 6.27 -17.97
C TRP A 296 -12.42 6.31 -19.33
N LEU A 297 -13.71 6.60 -19.35
CA LEU A 297 -14.50 6.70 -20.59
C LEU A 297 -14.09 7.92 -21.43
N SER A 298 -13.87 9.08 -20.82
CA SER A 298 -13.45 10.31 -21.51
C SER A 298 -12.04 10.24 -22.09
N MET A 299 -11.18 9.36 -21.55
CA MET A 299 -9.80 9.17 -22.00
C MET A 299 -9.66 8.23 -23.23
N SER A 300 -10.74 7.87 -23.92
CA SER A 300 -10.65 7.01 -25.12
C SER A 300 -9.75 7.65 -26.18
N LEU A 301 -8.83 6.88 -26.77
CA LEU A 301 -7.96 7.40 -27.83
C LEU A 301 -8.75 7.68 -29.12
N PRO A 302 -8.59 8.86 -29.75
CA PRO A 302 -9.09 9.09 -31.09
C PRO A 302 -8.20 8.40 -32.14
N PRO A 303 -8.78 7.90 -33.25
CA PRO A 303 -8.04 7.27 -34.34
C PRO A 303 -6.88 8.11 -34.88
N GLU A 304 -7.04 9.42 -34.93
CA GLU A 304 -6.03 10.37 -35.42
C GLU A 304 -4.77 10.34 -34.55
N SER A 305 -4.93 10.30 -33.22
CA SER A 305 -3.80 10.18 -32.29
C SER A 305 -3.13 8.81 -32.41
N ILE A 306 -3.92 7.73 -32.56
CA ILE A 306 -3.36 6.38 -32.78
C ILE A 306 -2.56 6.35 -34.08
N ASN A 307 -3.10 6.87 -35.18
CA ASN A 307 -2.41 6.94 -36.47
C ASN A 307 -1.08 7.68 -36.35
N SER A 308 -1.07 8.83 -35.67
CA SER A 308 0.12 9.65 -35.49
C SER A 308 1.18 8.98 -34.60
N VAL A 309 0.81 8.48 -33.42
CA VAL A 309 1.77 7.85 -32.48
C VAL A 309 2.31 6.53 -33.06
N MET A 310 1.45 5.72 -33.67
CA MET A 310 1.85 4.43 -34.24
C MET A 310 2.48 4.55 -35.64
N GLN A 311 2.36 5.72 -36.28
CA GLN A 311 2.80 5.99 -37.66
C GLN A 311 2.18 5.00 -38.66
N ILE A 312 0.85 4.89 -38.57
CA ILE A 312 0.02 4.01 -39.42
C ILE A 312 -1.12 4.82 -40.06
N LYS A 313 -1.93 4.14 -40.86
CA LYS A 313 -3.15 4.69 -41.45
C LYS A 313 -4.34 3.80 -41.05
N ASN A 314 -5.52 4.41 -40.96
CA ASN A 314 -6.80 3.72 -40.74
C ASN A 314 -6.92 3.00 -39.38
N ALA A 315 -6.35 3.58 -38.31
CA ALA A 315 -6.74 3.20 -36.96
C ALA A 315 -8.26 3.25 -36.79
N LYS A 316 -8.81 2.36 -35.97
CA LYS A 316 -10.24 2.37 -35.64
C LYS A 316 -10.47 3.09 -34.32
N GLN A 317 -11.71 3.53 -34.08
CA GLN A 317 -12.11 3.99 -32.76
C GLN A 317 -12.12 2.78 -31.79
N PRO A 318 -11.33 2.83 -30.70
CA PRO A 318 -11.43 1.83 -29.63
C PRO A 318 -12.79 1.85 -28.95
N ILE A 319 -13.22 0.69 -28.44
CA ILE A 319 -14.45 0.56 -27.65
C ILE A 319 -14.10 0.54 -26.16
N ARG A 320 -14.75 1.40 -25.37
CA ARG A 320 -14.70 1.35 -23.90
C ARG A 320 -16.11 1.24 -23.34
N VAL A 321 -16.40 0.11 -22.71
CA VAL A 321 -17.70 -0.13 -22.07
C VAL A 321 -17.56 -0.30 -20.57
N TYR A 322 -18.38 0.42 -19.81
CA TYR A 322 -18.25 0.52 -18.36
C TYR A 322 -19.61 0.46 -17.67
N ALA A 323 -19.74 -0.37 -16.64
CA ALA A 323 -20.92 -0.39 -15.80
C ALA A 323 -20.63 0.23 -14.44
N SER A 324 -21.02 1.49 -14.28
CA SER A 324 -20.84 2.26 -13.05
C SER A 324 -21.73 1.76 -11.89
N LEU A 325 -21.40 2.16 -10.67
CA LEU A 325 -22.13 1.73 -9.47
C LEU A 325 -23.60 2.20 -9.44
N GLU A 326 -23.93 3.33 -10.08
CA GLU A 326 -25.28 3.90 -10.02
C GLU A 326 -26.18 3.52 -11.21
N VAL A 327 -25.65 2.81 -12.22
CA VAL A 327 -26.40 2.46 -13.43
C VAL A 327 -27.49 1.41 -13.19
N ALA A 328 -27.38 0.62 -12.11
CA ALA A 328 -28.27 -0.49 -11.78
C ALA A 328 -28.38 -0.68 -10.26
N GLY A 329 -29.50 -1.27 -9.81
CA GLY A 329 -29.80 -1.46 -8.39
C GLY A 329 -29.22 -2.74 -7.79
N SER A 330 -28.89 -3.73 -8.62
CA SER A 330 -28.23 -4.98 -8.22
C SER A 330 -26.99 -5.28 -9.05
N ASP A 331 -26.18 -6.21 -8.56
CA ASP A 331 -24.94 -6.64 -9.20
C ASP A 331 -25.21 -7.42 -10.49
N GLU A 332 -26.25 -8.25 -10.51
CA GLU A 332 -26.68 -8.97 -11.72
C GLU A 332 -27.19 -8.01 -12.79
N GLU A 333 -28.02 -7.04 -12.42
CA GLU A 333 -28.53 -6.05 -13.36
C GLU A 333 -27.38 -5.21 -13.94
N ARG A 334 -26.39 -4.84 -13.11
CA ARG A 334 -25.17 -4.14 -13.53
C ARG A 334 -24.34 -4.95 -14.52
N ALA A 335 -24.13 -6.25 -14.25
CA ALA A 335 -23.44 -7.14 -15.18
C ALA A 335 -24.20 -7.24 -16.52
N GLN A 336 -25.53 -7.32 -16.47
CA GLN A 336 -26.35 -7.32 -17.69
C GLN A 336 -26.29 -5.99 -18.45
N VAL A 337 -26.20 -4.84 -17.77
CA VAL A 337 -25.96 -3.54 -18.42
C VAL A 337 -24.64 -3.59 -19.19
N LEU A 338 -23.55 -4.06 -18.57
CA LEU A 338 -22.25 -4.16 -19.24
C LEU A 338 -22.31 -5.09 -20.46
N LEU A 339 -22.91 -6.28 -20.31
CA LEU A 339 -23.04 -7.26 -21.40
C LEU A 339 -23.86 -6.69 -22.57
N ARG A 340 -24.91 -5.90 -22.30
CA ARG A 340 -25.64 -5.19 -23.35
C ARG A 340 -24.81 -4.13 -24.07
N GLU A 341 -23.96 -3.40 -23.35
CA GLU A 341 -23.02 -2.45 -23.98
C GLU A 341 -21.97 -3.16 -24.84
N ILE A 342 -21.46 -4.32 -24.39
CA ILE A 342 -20.58 -5.20 -25.18
C ILE A 342 -21.26 -5.61 -26.49
N ASP A 343 -22.54 -6.03 -26.43
CA ASP A 343 -23.30 -6.44 -27.61
C ASP A 343 -23.60 -5.24 -28.53
N ARG A 344 -24.06 -4.11 -27.97
CA ARG A 344 -24.41 -2.88 -28.69
C ARG A 344 -23.24 -2.36 -29.52
N THR A 345 -22.05 -2.35 -28.92
CA THR A 345 -20.83 -1.85 -29.55
C THR A 345 -20.15 -2.89 -30.45
N LYS A 346 -20.67 -4.13 -30.48
CA LYS A 346 -20.05 -5.26 -31.18
C LYS A 346 -18.60 -5.48 -30.71
N ALA A 347 -18.36 -5.33 -29.41
CA ALA A 347 -17.03 -5.41 -28.82
C ALA A 347 -16.30 -6.72 -29.16
N LEU A 348 -17.04 -7.84 -29.22
CA LEU A 348 -16.48 -9.15 -29.54
C LEU A 348 -16.22 -9.37 -31.05
N GLU A 349 -16.64 -8.45 -31.93
CA GLU A 349 -16.28 -8.50 -33.36
C GLU A 349 -14.91 -7.84 -33.64
N ARG A 350 -14.28 -7.21 -32.63
CA ARG A 350 -12.93 -6.64 -32.73
C ARG A 350 -11.86 -7.74 -32.79
N LYS A 351 -10.62 -7.37 -33.11
CA LYS A 351 -9.51 -8.35 -33.12
C LYS A 351 -9.16 -8.82 -31.71
N ALA A 352 -9.29 -7.95 -30.71
CA ALA A 352 -9.03 -8.28 -29.32
C ALA A 352 -10.06 -7.63 -28.38
N PHE A 353 -10.36 -8.34 -27.30
CA PHE A 353 -11.24 -7.92 -26.23
C PHE A 353 -10.54 -8.13 -24.88
N ALA A 354 -10.66 -7.18 -23.97
CA ALA A 354 -10.06 -7.26 -22.65
C ALA A 354 -11.05 -6.87 -21.55
N ILE A 355 -11.10 -7.68 -20.49
CA ILE A 355 -11.72 -7.25 -19.23
C ILE A 355 -10.67 -6.56 -18.39
N PHE A 356 -10.94 -5.32 -17.98
CA PHE A 356 -10.16 -4.58 -17.01
C PHE A 356 -10.91 -4.61 -15.68
N SER A 357 -10.33 -5.24 -14.67
CA SER A 357 -10.92 -5.26 -13.33
C SER A 357 -10.57 -3.97 -12.59
N PRO A 358 -11.56 -3.13 -12.26
CA PRO A 358 -11.27 -1.86 -11.60
C PRO A 358 -10.87 -2.07 -10.13
N THR A 359 -10.18 -1.09 -9.57
CA THR A 359 -9.90 -1.03 -8.13
C THR A 359 -11.14 -0.59 -7.34
N GLY A 360 -11.03 -0.51 -6.00
CA GLY A 360 -12.15 -0.20 -5.12
C GLY A 360 -12.83 1.15 -5.37
N SER A 361 -12.15 2.12 -5.99
CA SER A 361 -12.74 3.41 -6.37
C SER A 361 -13.52 3.38 -7.69
N GLY A 362 -13.41 2.29 -8.46
CA GLY A 362 -13.79 2.23 -9.88
C GLY A 362 -12.66 2.57 -10.84
N TYR A 363 -11.47 2.90 -10.34
CA TYR A 363 -10.32 3.23 -11.20
C TYR A 363 -9.90 2.04 -12.06
N VAL A 364 -9.80 2.29 -13.36
CA VAL A 364 -9.21 1.41 -14.37
C VAL A 364 -7.90 2.03 -14.84
N ASN A 365 -6.85 1.22 -14.93
CA ASN A 365 -5.53 1.69 -15.34
C ASN A 365 -5.54 2.20 -16.80
N TYR A 366 -5.48 3.52 -16.98
CA TYR A 366 -5.49 4.14 -18.30
C TYR A 366 -4.19 3.87 -19.06
N VAL A 367 -3.03 3.74 -18.40
CA VAL A 367 -1.77 3.40 -19.08
C VAL A 367 -1.87 2.02 -19.74
N ALA A 368 -2.45 1.04 -19.04
CA ALA A 368 -2.70 -0.29 -19.58
C ALA A 368 -3.70 -0.26 -20.74
N THR A 369 -4.80 0.48 -20.56
CA THR A 369 -5.87 0.58 -21.57
C THR A 369 -5.36 1.27 -22.84
N GLU A 370 -4.71 2.42 -22.72
CA GLU A 370 -4.21 3.17 -23.86
C GLU A 370 -3.05 2.46 -24.56
N THR A 371 -2.19 1.75 -23.81
CA THR A 371 -1.20 0.83 -24.43
C THR A 371 -1.94 -0.18 -25.30
N PHE A 372 -2.95 -0.86 -24.77
CA PHE A 372 -3.70 -1.87 -25.52
C PHE A 372 -4.33 -1.26 -26.79
N GLU A 373 -4.88 -0.06 -26.70
CA GLU A 373 -5.45 0.67 -27.83
C GLU A 373 -4.43 1.05 -28.90
N TYR A 374 -3.27 1.58 -28.51
CA TYR A 374 -2.18 1.87 -29.45
C TYR A 374 -1.69 0.61 -30.15
N LEU A 375 -1.39 -0.46 -29.39
CA LEU A 375 -0.81 -1.68 -29.93
C LEU A 375 -1.80 -2.50 -30.78
N MET A 376 -3.10 -2.38 -30.50
CA MET A 376 -4.17 -2.94 -31.34
C MET A 376 -4.63 -2.01 -32.46
N GLN A 377 -4.01 -0.83 -32.60
CA GLN A 377 -4.37 0.16 -33.63
C GLN A 377 -5.84 0.58 -33.54
N GLY A 378 -6.39 0.56 -32.32
CA GLY A 378 -7.79 0.80 -31.98
C GLY A 378 -8.78 -0.28 -32.43
N ASP A 379 -8.32 -1.40 -32.99
CA ASP A 379 -9.17 -2.56 -33.31
C ASP A 379 -9.37 -3.48 -32.09
N CYS A 380 -9.77 -2.87 -30.98
CA CYS A 380 -9.94 -3.53 -29.69
C CYS A 380 -11.14 -2.99 -28.91
N ALA A 381 -11.53 -3.76 -27.89
CA ALA A 381 -12.58 -3.38 -26.96
C ALA A 381 -12.18 -3.70 -25.51
N SER A 382 -12.47 -2.77 -24.61
CA SER A 382 -12.18 -2.85 -23.17
C SER A 382 -13.47 -2.78 -22.37
N ALA A 383 -13.65 -3.69 -21.41
CA ALA A 383 -14.83 -3.75 -20.55
C ALA A 383 -14.46 -3.72 -19.06
N ALA A 384 -15.22 -2.98 -18.25
CA ALA A 384 -15.03 -2.94 -16.80
C ALA A 384 -16.36 -2.78 -16.03
N ILE A 385 -16.43 -3.38 -14.84
CA ILE A 385 -17.61 -3.34 -13.97
C ILE A 385 -17.23 -2.85 -12.57
N GLN A 386 -17.92 -1.82 -12.09
CA GLN A 386 -17.64 -1.18 -10.81
C GLN A 386 -18.40 -1.83 -9.66
N TYR A 387 -17.69 -2.17 -8.58
CA TYR A 387 -18.29 -2.74 -7.37
C TYR A 387 -18.24 -1.81 -6.14
N SER A 388 -17.49 -0.70 -6.18
CA SER A 388 -17.35 0.24 -5.08
C SER A 388 -16.91 1.63 -5.56
N VAL A 389 -17.07 2.63 -4.69
CA VAL A 389 -16.58 4.02 -4.83
C VAL A 389 -15.64 4.42 -3.68
N LEU A 390 -15.33 3.50 -2.77
CA LEU A 390 -14.46 3.79 -1.62
C LEU A 390 -12.99 3.71 -2.04
N PRO A 391 -12.10 4.57 -1.49
CA PRO A 391 -10.66 4.42 -1.64
C PRO A 391 -10.22 2.98 -1.36
N SER A 392 -9.29 2.44 -2.14
CA SER A 392 -8.98 1.00 -2.15
C SER A 392 -8.69 0.40 -0.76
N ALA A 393 -8.00 1.11 0.14
CA ALA A 393 -7.77 0.62 1.50
C ALA A 393 -9.06 0.37 2.32
N LEU A 394 -10.17 1.05 1.98
CA LEU A 394 -11.49 0.93 2.62
C LEU A 394 -12.42 -0.04 1.88
N SER A 395 -12.11 -0.39 0.63
CA SER A 395 -12.89 -1.34 -0.19
C SER A 395 -12.55 -2.81 0.09
N LEU A 396 -11.63 -3.12 1.03
CA LEU A 396 -11.23 -4.49 1.36
C LEU A 396 -12.42 -5.40 1.74
N THR A 397 -13.48 -4.85 2.33
CA THR A 397 -14.71 -5.58 2.68
C THR A 397 -15.62 -5.89 1.49
N ARG A 398 -15.38 -5.26 0.33
CA ARG A 398 -16.18 -5.37 -0.90
C ARG A 398 -15.53 -6.25 -1.98
N VAL A 399 -14.37 -6.84 -1.70
CA VAL A 399 -13.68 -7.74 -2.65
C VAL A 399 -14.57 -8.91 -3.08
N GLY A 400 -15.40 -9.44 -2.19
CA GLY A 400 -16.36 -10.49 -2.51
C GLY A 400 -17.37 -10.07 -3.58
N ASP A 401 -17.98 -8.89 -3.42
CA ASP A 401 -18.94 -8.31 -4.39
C ASP A 401 -18.26 -8.11 -5.75
N GLY A 402 -17.06 -7.52 -5.77
CA GLY A 402 -16.28 -7.35 -6.99
C GLY A 402 -15.94 -8.66 -7.67
N THR A 403 -15.54 -9.68 -6.91
CA THR A 403 -15.21 -11.02 -7.44
C THR A 403 -16.43 -11.67 -8.09
N ALA A 404 -17.60 -11.56 -7.46
CA ALA A 404 -18.85 -12.07 -8.00
C ALA A 404 -19.24 -11.35 -9.31
N GLN A 405 -19.16 -10.03 -9.34
CA GLN A 405 -19.47 -9.22 -10.53
C GLN A 405 -18.53 -9.52 -11.70
N THR A 406 -17.21 -9.55 -11.47
CA THR A 406 -16.23 -9.91 -12.52
C THR A 406 -16.50 -11.32 -13.04
N ARG A 407 -16.89 -12.27 -12.18
CA ARG A 407 -17.24 -13.63 -12.59
C ARG A 407 -18.49 -13.65 -13.49
N MET A 408 -19.54 -12.91 -13.15
CA MET A 408 -20.75 -12.80 -13.98
C MET A 408 -20.42 -12.27 -15.38
N VAL A 409 -19.58 -11.23 -15.46
CA VAL A 409 -19.15 -10.64 -16.74
C VAL A 409 -18.30 -11.63 -17.53
N LEU A 410 -17.31 -12.28 -16.90
CA LEU A 410 -16.49 -13.31 -17.54
C LEU A 410 -17.35 -14.43 -18.13
N GLN A 411 -18.32 -14.94 -17.36
CA GLN A 411 -19.22 -15.99 -17.82
C GLN A 411 -20.08 -15.54 -19.00
N GLY A 412 -20.66 -14.35 -18.94
CA GLY A 412 -21.47 -13.79 -20.04
C GLY A 412 -20.66 -13.53 -21.32
N VAL A 413 -19.37 -13.18 -21.19
CA VAL A 413 -18.46 -13.06 -22.33
C VAL A 413 -18.12 -14.43 -22.90
N VAL A 414 -17.76 -15.41 -22.05
CA VAL A 414 -17.46 -16.78 -22.49
C VAL A 414 -18.66 -17.40 -23.22
N GLU A 415 -19.89 -17.22 -22.73
CA GLU A 415 -21.11 -17.67 -23.40
C GLU A 415 -21.20 -17.14 -24.84
N ARG A 416 -20.94 -15.84 -25.03
CA ARG A 416 -20.95 -15.19 -26.35
C ARG A 416 -19.82 -15.72 -27.24
N LEU A 417 -18.61 -15.88 -26.70
CA LEU A 417 -17.48 -16.44 -27.43
C LEU A 417 -17.77 -17.87 -27.90
N LEU A 418 -18.37 -18.70 -27.05
CA LEU A 418 -18.73 -20.08 -27.40
C LEU A 418 -19.82 -20.16 -28.47
N ALA A 419 -20.72 -19.16 -28.53
CA ALA A 419 -21.71 -19.02 -29.60
C ALA A 419 -21.10 -18.54 -30.93
N MET A 420 -19.87 -18.02 -30.93
CA MET A 420 -19.16 -17.60 -32.13
C MET A 420 -18.34 -18.75 -32.75
N PRO A 421 -18.22 -18.81 -34.10
CA PRO A 421 -17.27 -19.70 -34.75
C PRO A 421 -15.84 -19.42 -34.25
N ALA A 422 -15.08 -20.46 -33.93
CA ALA A 422 -13.75 -20.33 -33.34
C ALA A 422 -12.81 -19.40 -34.13
N ALA A 423 -12.86 -19.44 -35.47
CA ALA A 423 -12.04 -18.59 -36.34
C ALA A 423 -12.41 -17.10 -36.33
N LYS A 424 -13.56 -16.73 -35.74
CA LYS A 424 -14.03 -15.34 -35.62
C LYS A 424 -13.91 -14.78 -34.20
N ARG A 425 -13.47 -15.59 -33.22
CA ARG A 425 -13.34 -15.13 -31.84
C ARG A 425 -12.19 -14.12 -31.72
N PRO A 426 -12.37 -13.02 -30.97
CA PRO A 426 -11.29 -12.10 -30.65
C PRO A 426 -10.25 -12.80 -29.78
N LYS A 427 -9.03 -12.27 -29.74
CA LYS A 427 -8.13 -12.54 -28.63
C LYS A 427 -8.73 -12.03 -27.32
N PHE A 428 -8.74 -12.86 -26.28
CA PHE A 428 -9.38 -12.51 -25.02
C PHE A 428 -8.37 -12.36 -23.88
N PHE A 429 -8.34 -11.17 -23.29
CA PHE A 429 -7.40 -10.79 -22.24
C PHE A 429 -8.08 -10.37 -20.94
N LEU A 430 -7.32 -10.44 -19.85
CA LEU A 430 -7.72 -9.95 -18.53
C LEU A 430 -6.61 -9.11 -17.91
N PHE A 431 -6.97 -7.95 -17.37
CA PHE A 431 -6.05 -7.08 -16.65
C PHE A 431 -6.59 -6.76 -15.26
N GLY A 432 -5.70 -6.71 -14.27
CA GLY A 432 -6.01 -6.21 -12.94
C GLY A 432 -4.81 -5.53 -12.28
N GLU A 433 -5.07 -4.42 -11.60
CA GLU A 433 -4.10 -3.72 -10.77
C GLU A 433 -4.59 -3.68 -9.32
N SER A 434 -3.70 -3.87 -8.35
CA SER A 434 -4.02 -3.67 -6.94
C SER A 434 -5.25 -4.49 -6.51
N LEU A 435 -6.27 -3.86 -5.92
CA LEU A 435 -7.56 -4.51 -5.64
C LEU A 435 -8.26 -5.09 -6.88
N GLY A 436 -8.13 -4.48 -8.06
CA GLY A 436 -8.67 -5.05 -9.30
C GLY A 436 -7.98 -6.36 -9.67
N SER A 437 -6.69 -6.47 -9.36
CA SER A 437 -5.94 -7.72 -9.43
C SER A 437 -6.53 -8.77 -8.49
N GLN A 438 -6.68 -8.43 -7.21
CA GLN A 438 -7.25 -9.34 -6.22
C GLN A 438 -8.66 -9.80 -6.61
N VAL A 439 -9.54 -8.89 -7.01
CA VAL A 439 -10.93 -9.20 -7.39
C VAL A 439 -11.01 -10.19 -8.54
N SER A 440 -10.16 -10.05 -9.56
CA SER A 440 -10.16 -10.98 -10.68
C SER A 440 -9.47 -12.31 -10.37
N GLU A 441 -8.39 -12.29 -9.59
CA GLU A 441 -7.68 -13.50 -9.16
C GLU A 441 -8.52 -14.38 -8.23
N GLU A 442 -9.30 -13.77 -7.32
CA GLU A 442 -10.15 -14.51 -6.36
C GLU A 442 -11.29 -15.28 -7.03
N MET A 443 -11.55 -15.06 -8.33
CA MET A 443 -12.46 -15.91 -9.11
C MET A 443 -11.95 -17.37 -9.20
N PHE A 444 -10.64 -17.57 -9.09
CA PHE A 444 -9.98 -18.87 -9.23
C PHE A 444 -9.59 -19.48 -7.89
N ARG A 445 -9.93 -18.83 -6.77
CA ARG A 445 -9.68 -19.33 -5.43
C ARG A 445 -10.16 -20.77 -5.28
N ASP A 446 -9.32 -21.61 -4.67
CA ASP A 446 -9.56 -23.03 -4.42
C ASP A 446 -9.66 -23.91 -5.69
N LEU A 447 -9.48 -23.33 -6.89
CA LEU A 447 -9.45 -24.05 -8.17
C LEU A 447 -8.03 -24.27 -8.71
N GLY A 448 -7.02 -23.64 -8.10
CA GLY A 448 -5.62 -23.70 -8.58
C GLY A 448 -5.52 -23.25 -10.04
N THR A 449 -4.66 -23.90 -10.83
CA THR A 449 -4.52 -23.60 -12.27
C THR A 449 -5.70 -24.09 -13.11
N MET A 450 -6.50 -25.03 -12.59
CA MET A 450 -7.69 -25.55 -13.29
C MET A 450 -8.78 -24.50 -13.46
N GLY A 451 -8.84 -23.49 -12.58
CA GLY A 451 -9.80 -22.39 -12.67
C GLY A 451 -9.67 -21.55 -13.94
N LEU A 452 -8.51 -21.59 -14.61
CA LEU A 452 -8.26 -20.90 -15.87
C LEU A 452 -8.82 -21.68 -17.07
N LEU A 453 -9.10 -22.98 -16.92
CA LEU A 453 -9.69 -23.80 -17.98
C LEU A 453 -11.14 -23.36 -18.24
N GLY A 454 -11.51 -23.21 -19.50
CA GLY A 454 -12.85 -22.79 -19.90
C GLY A 454 -13.13 -21.29 -19.76
N THR A 455 -12.12 -20.49 -19.39
CA THR A 455 -12.23 -19.01 -19.40
C THR A 455 -12.07 -18.41 -20.79
N GLU A 456 -11.61 -19.19 -21.77
CA GLU A 456 -11.19 -18.74 -23.12
C GLU A 456 -10.11 -17.64 -23.11
N LEU A 457 -9.49 -17.34 -21.96
CA LEU A 457 -8.43 -16.32 -21.86
C LEU A 457 -7.17 -16.78 -22.61
N ASP A 458 -6.70 -15.94 -23.53
CA ASP A 458 -5.40 -16.10 -24.20
C ASP A 458 -4.25 -15.71 -23.27
N ALA A 459 -4.41 -14.62 -22.50
CA ALA A 459 -3.43 -14.15 -21.53
C ALA A 459 -4.06 -13.26 -20.44
N ALA A 460 -3.39 -13.13 -19.29
CA ALA A 460 -3.74 -12.13 -18.28
C ALA A 460 -2.50 -11.48 -17.64
N LEU A 461 -2.66 -10.23 -17.25
CA LEU A 461 -1.64 -9.45 -16.54
C LEU A 461 -2.22 -8.87 -15.25
N TRP A 462 -1.56 -9.21 -14.15
CA TRP A 462 -1.87 -8.78 -12.80
C TRP A 462 -0.68 -8.04 -12.21
N ILE A 463 -0.91 -6.84 -11.69
CA ILE A 463 0.15 -6.00 -11.12
C ILE A 463 -0.15 -5.61 -9.67
N GLY A 464 0.86 -5.72 -8.81
CA GLY A 464 0.80 -5.23 -7.43
C GLY A 464 -0.31 -5.88 -6.60
N THR A 465 -0.54 -7.19 -6.78
CA THR A 465 -1.58 -7.96 -6.09
C THR A 465 -1.46 -7.84 -4.55
N PRO A 466 -2.51 -7.41 -3.83
CA PRO A 466 -2.53 -7.35 -2.38
C PRO A 466 -2.18 -8.68 -1.69
N ALA A 467 -1.47 -8.60 -0.56
CA ALA A 467 -1.04 -9.76 0.23
C ALA A 467 -2.19 -10.64 0.78
N ALA A 468 -3.44 -10.16 0.70
CA ALA A 468 -4.62 -10.88 1.15
C ALA A 468 -5.12 -11.92 0.13
N THR A 469 -4.62 -11.87 -1.11
CA THR A 469 -5.11 -12.66 -2.25
C THR A 469 -4.80 -14.15 -2.10
N LYS A 470 -5.82 -14.97 -1.94
CA LYS A 470 -5.72 -16.41 -1.64
C LYS A 470 -5.31 -17.26 -2.81
N TRP A 471 -5.77 -16.94 -4.02
CA TRP A 471 -5.36 -17.70 -5.20
C TRP A 471 -3.86 -17.58 -5.46
N ARG A 472 -3.31 -16.36 -5.36
CA ARG A 472 -1.85 -16.13 -5.43
C ARG A 472 -1.08 -16.90 -4.36
N ASP A 473 -1.54 -16.88 -3.10
CA ASP A 473 -0.95 -17.67 -2.01
C ASP A 473 -0.95 -19.18 -2.33
N GLN A 474 -2.03 -19.69 -2.92
CA GLN A 474 -2.18 -21.10 -3.31
C GLN A 474 -1.22 -21.50 -4.43
N LEU A 475 -1.03 -20.62 -5.43
CA LEU A 475 -0.06 -20.81 -6.51
C LEU A 475 1.38 -20.75 -6.00
N TRP A 476 1.67 -19.82 -5.08
CA TRP A 476 3.00 -19.69 -4.47
C TRP A 476 3.37 -20.91 -3.61
N GLY A 477 2.40 -21.40 -2.84
CA GLY A 477 2.54 -22.60 -2.00
C GLY A 477 3.67 -22.46 -0.98
N LYS A 478 4.66 -23.36 -1.07
CA LYS A 478 5.83 -23.42 -0.15
C LYS A 478 7.14 -22.99 -0.79
N SER A 479 7.08 -22.34 -1.96
CA SER A 479 8.25 -21.80 -2.65
C SER A 479 9.00 -20.85 -1.73
N GLN A 480 10.32 -21.00 -1.62
CA GLN A 480 11.12 -20.10 -0.79
C GLN A 480 11.36 -18.80 -1.55
N LEU A 481 11.33 -17.66 -0.86
CA LEU A 481 11.69 -16.39 -1.46
C LEU A 481 13.12 -16.37 -2.00
N ALA A 482 14.03 -17.17 -1.46
CA ALA A 482 15.40 -17.29 -1.96
C ALA A 482 15.48 -17.96 -3.34
N ASP A 483 14.55 -18.83 -3.67
CA ASP A 483 14.54 -19.59 -4.92
C ASP A 483 14.04 -18.72 -6.07
N ALA A 484 14.74 -18.74 -7.20
CA ALA A 484 14.31 -18.00 -8.39
C ALA A 484 13.03 -18.62 -8.96
N PRO A 485 11.98 -17.83 -9.22
CA PRO A 485 10.73 -18.37 -9.77
C PRO A 485 10.93 -18.81 -11.23
N THR A 486 10.13 -19.79 -11.66
CA THR A 486 10.10 -20.28 -13.05
C THR A 486 8.67 -20.28 -13.58
N VAL A 487 8.49 -20.20 -14.89
CA VAL A 487 7.18 -20.33 -15.52
C VAL A 487 6.65 -21.75 -15.39
N ASP A 488 5.45 -21.90 -14.81
CA ASP A 488 4.83 -23.19 -14.58
C ASP A 488 4.32 -23.85 -15.88
N GLN A 489 3.81 -25.09 -15.78
CA GLN A 489 3.30 -25.84 -16.93
C GLN A 489 2.01 -25.24 -17.53
N SER A 490 1.26 -24.47 -16.73
CA SER A 490 0.05 -23.76 -17.15
C SER A 490 0.34 -22.39 -17.76
N GLY A 491 1.62 -21.98 -17.83
CA GLY A 491 2.05 -20.69 -18.37
C GLY A 491 1.93 -19.54 -17.36
N ILE A 492 1.80 -19.84 -16.07
CA ILE A 492 1.73 -18.83 -15.01
C ILE A 492 3.15 -18.50 -14.53
N TYR A 493 3.42 -17.21 -14.35
CA TYR A 493 4.66 -16.71 -13.79
C TYR A 493 4.40 -15.76 -12.63
N LEU A 494 4.98 -16.09 -11.46
CA LEU A 494 4.90 -15.30 -10.23
C LEU A 494 6.31 -14.79 -9.90
N PRO A 495 6.77 -13.68 -10.51
CA PRO A 495 8.02 -13.06 -10.12
C PRO A 495 7.95 -12.54 -8.67
N ARG A 496 9.07 -12.61 -7.93
CA ARG A 496 9.19 -12.00 -6.60
C ARG A 496 9.36 -10.49 -6.70
N THR A 497 9.98 -10.04 -7.79
CA THR A 497 10.28 -8.65 -8.11
C THR A 497 10.26 -8.45 -9.62
N LEU A 498 10.16 -7.21 -10.08
CA LEU A 498 10.31 -6.85 -11.49
C LEU A 498 11.58 -7.42 -12.13
N ARG A 499 12.67 -7.55 -11.35
CA ARG A 499 13.95 -8.06 -11.85
C ARG A 499 13.87 -9.52 -12.29
N ASP A 500 13.09 -10.34 -11.59
CA ASP A 500 12.91 -11.75 -11.96
C ASP A 500 12.25 -11.87 -13.35
N TRP A 501 11.41 -10.92 -13.74
CA TRP A 501 10.81 -10.89 -15.07
C TRP A 501 11.76 -10.35 -16.14
N ILE A 502 12.50 -9.28 -15.84
CA ILE A 502 13.50 -8.71 -16.76
C ILE A 502 14.62 -9.71 -17.08
N ASP A 503 15.07 -10.47 -16.07
CA ASP A 503 16.18 -11.42 -16.20
C ASP A 503 15.71 -12.83 -16.62
N LEU A 504 14.42 -13.00 -16.94
CA LEU A 504 13.88 -14.30 -17.32
C LEU A 504 14.47 -14.75 -18.66
N ALA A 505 14.84 -16.03 -18.75
CA ALA A 505 15.39 -16.61 -19.97
C ALA A 505 14.37 -16.54 -21.13
N PRO A 506 14.80 -16.21 -22.38
CA PRO A 506 13.89 -16.06 -23.52
C PRO A 506 12.99 -17.28 -23.75
N GLU A 507 13.49 -18.50 -23.55
CA GLU A 507 12.73 -19.74 -23.78
C GLU A 507 11.59 -19.94 -22.78
N GLN A 508 11.71 -19.35 -21.58
CA GLN A 508 10.63 -19.35 -20.59
C GLN A 508 9.60 -18.27 -20.89
N TYR A 509 10.04 -17.17 -21.49
CA TYR A 509 9.21 -16.02 -21.81
C TYR A 509 8.03 -16.38 -22.72
N ASP A 510 8.31 -17.15 -23.77
CA ASP A 510 7.30 -17.59 -24.74
C ASP A 510 6.23 -18.53 -24.15
N ARG A 511 6.46 -19.04 -22.94
CA ARG A 511 5.48 -19.88 -22.22
C ARG A 511 4.54 -19.06 -21.34
N ILE A 512 4.85 -17.79 -21.08
CA ILE A 512 4.01 -16.94 -20.23
C ILE A 512 2.68 -16.70 -20.95
N LYS A 513 1.61 -16.98 -20.22
CA LYS A 513 0.23 -16.58 -20.52
C LYS A 513 -0.34 -15.72 -19.39
N PHE A 514 0.08 -16.00 -18.16
CA PHE A 514 -0.48 -15.37 -16.96
C PHE A 514 0.66 -14.79 -16.13
N LEU A 515 0.80 -13.47 -16.11
CA LEU A 515 1.87 -12.78 -15.39
C LEU A 515 1.32 -12.08 -14.16
N LEU A 516 1.85 -12.41 -12.98
CA LEU A 516 1.51 -11.76 -11.70
C LEU A 516 2.70 -10.94 -11.21
N LEU A 517 2.89 -9.77 -11.81
CA LEU A 517 4.05 -8.90 -11.65
C LEU A 517 3.96 -8.04 -10.39
N GLN A 518 5.09 -7.83 -9.72
CA GLN A 518 5.18 -6.89 -8.60
C GLN A 518 6.55 -6.22 -8.52
N ASN A 519 6.60 -4.95 -8.12
CA ASN A 519 7.85 -4.29 -7.81
C ASN A 519 8.41 -4.85 -6.50
N GLY A 520 9.74 -4.95 -6.44
CA GLY A 520 10.40 -5.51 -5.27
C GLY A 520 10.25 -4.65 -4.02
N ASP A 521 9.92 -3.37 -4.14
CA ASP A 521 9.70 -2.40 -3.06
C ASP A 521 8.21 -2.01 -2.91
N ASP A 522 7.30 -2.66 -3.63
CA ASP A 522 5.86 -2.40 -3.52
C ASP A 522 5.34 -2.77 -2.11
N PRO A 523 4.77 -1.82 -1.36
CA PRO A 523 4.14 -2.10 -0.08
C PRO A 523 2.81 -2.85 -0.17
N ILE A 524 2.07 -2.80 -1.29
CA ILE A 524 0.75 -3.41 -1.43
C ILE A 524 0.79 -4.96 -1.29
N PRO A 525 1.69 -5.70 -1.99
CA PRO A 525 1.85 -7.14 -1.80
C PRO A 525 2.48 -7.53 -0.45
N LYS A 526 2.89 -6.56 0.37
CA LYS A 526 3.65 -6.76 1.61
C LYS A 526 2.90 -6.34 2.86
N PHE A 527 1.83 -5.58 2.70
CA PHE A 527 1.02 -5.06 3.77
C PHE A 527 -0.06 -6.04 4.21
N GLY A 528 -0.21 -6.21 5.51
CA GLY A 528 -1.30 -6.98 6.10
C GLY A 528 -1.24 -7.00 7.62
N PRO A 529 -2.35 -7.36 8.30
CA PRO A 529 -2.45 -7.33 9.76
C PRO A 529 -1.40 -8.23 10.43
N GLN A 530 -0.95 -9.28 9.75
CA GLN A 530 0.09 -10.19 10.22
C GLN A 530 1.40 -9.49 10.60
N LEU A 531 1.71 -8.32 10.05
CA LEU A 531 2.90 -7.55 10.43
C LEU A 531 2.90 -7.15 11.92
N LEU A 532 1.74 -7.16 12.60
CA LEU A 532 1.62 -6.89 14.02
C LEU A 532 2.18 -8.02 14.91
N TRP A 533 2.17 -9.28 14.44
CA TRP A 533 2.59 -10.43 15.24
C TRP A 533 3.58 -11.38 14.58
N ARG A 534 3.73 -11.30 13.25
CA ARG A 534 4.61 -12.16 12.46
C ARG A 534 5.61 -11.31 11.69
N ARG A 535 6.88 -11.73 11.75
CA ARG A 535 7.94 -11.20 10.89
C ARG A 535 7.66 -11.69 9.47
N PRO A 536 7.47 -10.79 8.49
CA PRO A 536 7.14 -11.20 7.14
C PRO A 536 8.36 -11.78 6.43
N ASP A 537 8.11 -12.59 5.41
CA ASP A 537 9.15 -13.35 4.73
C ASP A 537 10.13 -12.42 3.97
N TRP A 538 9.63 -11.31 3.42
CA TRP A 538 10.47 -10.27 2.79
C TRP A 538 11.37 -9.49 3.78
N LEU A 539 11.12 -9.57 5.10
CA LEU A 539 12.05 -9.09 6.14
C LEU A 539 12.87 -10.23 6.74
N GLY A 540 12.96 -11.39 6.10
CA GLY A 540 13.80 -12.52 6.50
C GLY A 540 15.29 -12.17 6.70
N PRO A 541 16.15 -13.18 6.92
CA PRO A 541 17.60 -13.01 6.97
C PRO A 541 18.11 -12.19 5.79
N ALA A 542 19.16 -11.40 6.00
CA ALA A 542 19.59 -10.39 5.02
C ALA A 542 20.00 -11.00 3.68
N GLU A 543 20.57 -12.21 3.72
CA GLU A 543 20.97 -13.03 2.58
C GLU A 543 19.80 -13.57 1.75
N MET A 544 18.59 -13.59 2.30
CA MET A 544 17.36 -14.05 1.60
C MET A 544 16.53 -12.88 1.06
N ARG A 545 16.93 -11.63 1.33
CA ARG A 545 16.15 -10.46 0.93
C ARG A 545 16.34 -10.17 -0.55
N GLN A 546 15.23 -10.20 -1.28
CA GLN A 546 15.19 -9.83 -2.70
C GLN A 546 15.45 -8.35 -2.92
N VAL A 547 15.79 -7.99 -4.15
CA VAL A 547 15.92 -6.58 -4.55
C VAL A 547 14.59 -5.86 -4.30
N GLY A 548 14.65 -4.64 -3.76
CA GLY A 548 13.50 -3.88 -3.30
C GLY A 548 13.06 -4.17 -1.85
N ALA A 549 13.62 -5.17 -1.17
CA ALA A 549 13.48 -5.30 0.28
C ALA A 549 14.52 -4.40 1.00
N PRO A 550 14.17 -3.76 2.12
CA PRO A 550 15.09 -2.84 2.79
C PRO A 550 16.30 -3.55 3.41
N LYS A 551 17.44 -2.87 3.42
CA LYS A 551 18.70 -3.36 4.04
C LYS A 551 18.87 -2.76 5.43
N GLY A 552 19.33 -3.54 6.40
CA GLY A 552 19.52 -3.10 7.79
C GLY A 552 18.25 -2.93 8.62
N THR A 553 17.07 -3.07 8.01
CA THR A 553 15.78 -2.97 8.73
C THR A 553 15.44 -4.23 9.51
N HIS A 554 15.01 -4.05 10.74
CA HIS A 554 14.50 -5.11 11.61
C HIS A 554 12.98 -5.05 11.68
N TRP A 555 12.34 -6.22 11.76
CA TRP A 555 10.92 -6.29 12.07
C TRP A 555 10.68 -5.86 13.52
N VAL A 556 9.91 -4.80 13.69
CA VAL A 556 9.47 -4.27 14.98
C VAL A 556 7.94 -4.24 14.94
N PRO A 557 7.24 -5.02 15.79
CA PRO A 557 5.78 -5.02 15.85
C PRO A 557 5.23 -3.60 15.94
N ILE A 558 4.08 -3.35 15.32
CA ILE A 558 3.42 -2.02 15.23
C ILE A 558 4.21 -1.00 14.42
N THR A 559 5.49 -0.76 14.72
CA THR A 559 6.34 0.18 13.98
C THR A 559 6.47 -0.23 12.51
N THR A 560 6.81 -1.49 12.22
CA THR A 560 6.89 -1.99 10.84
C THR A 560 5.52 -1.97 10.16
N TYR A 561 4.43 -2.24 10.89
CA TYR A 561 3.07 -2.14 10.35
C TYR A 561 2.75 -0.71 9.93
N LEU A 562 3.00 0.28 10.80
CA LEU A 562 2.77 1.71 10.52
C LEU A 562 3.68 2.22 9.40
N MET A 563 4.95 1.82 9.39
CA MET A 563 5.88 2.16 8.30
C MET A 563 5.36 1.63 6.97
N THR A 564 4.97 0.36 6.91
CA THR A 564 4.49 -0.26 5.66
C THR A 564 3.16 0.34 5.22
N PHE A 565 2.29 0.72 6.17
CA PHE A 565 1.05 1.44 5.87
C PHE A 565 1.29 2.83 5.27
N LEU A 566 2.22 3.62 5.82
CA LEU A 566 2.53 4.93 5.24
C LEU A 566 3.29 4.82 3.92
N ASP A 567 4.18 3.84 3.77
CA ASP A 567 4.79 3.52 2.48
C ASP A 567 3.70 3.19 1.45
N MET A 568 2.67 2.42 1.83
CA MET A 568 1.51 2.13 0.99
C MET A 568 0.75 3.39 0.56
N MET A 569 0.53 4.34 1.48
CA MET A 569 -0.11 5.61 1.12
C MET A 569 0.76 6.44 0.16
N ASN A 570 2.08 6.50 0.41
CA ASN A 570 3.02 7.23 -0.43
C ASN A 570 3.17 6.61 -1.83
N ALA A 571 3.03 5.28 -1.95
CA ALA A 571 3.10 4.54 -3.19
C ALA A 571 1.92 4.80 -4.14
N LEU A 572 0.79 5.29 -3.63
CA LEU A 572 -0.46 5.50 -4.38
C LEU A 572 -0.63 6.94 -4.89
N ILE A 573 0.40 7.79 -4.73
CA ILE A 573 0.37 9.20 -5.15
C ILE A 573 1.55 9.44 -6.11
N PRO A 574 1.56 8.79 -7.29
CA PRO A 574 2.58 9.04 -8.28
C PRO A 574 2.52 10.48 -8.81
N THR A 575 3.64 10.98 -9.29
CA THR A 575 3.75 12.25 -10.02
C THR A 575 3.19 12.05 -11.45
N PRO A 576 2.15 12.81 -11.84
CA PRO A 576 1.62 12.81 -13.21
C PRO A 576 2.70 13.15 -14.25
N GLY A 577 2.70 12.44 -15.38
CA GLY A 577 3.67 12.58 -16.47
C GLY A 577 5.04 11.96 -16.19
N THR A 578 5.36 11.66 -14.92
CA THR A 578 6.63 11.06 -14.52
C THR A 578 6.42 9.59 -14.18
N PHE A 579 6.75 8.70 -15.11
CA PHE A 579 6.62 7.26 -14.89
C PHE A 579 7.87 6.71 -14.20
N ALA A 580 7.73 6.28 -12.95
CA ALA A 580 8.76 5.58 -12.18
C ALA A 580 8.52 4.06 -12.17
N GLN A 581 9.38 3.32 -11.48
CA GLN A 581 9.35 1.84 -11.40
C GLN A 581 9.37 1.30 -9.97
N GLY A 582 9.08 2.14 -8.97
CA GLY A 582 9.16 1.77 -7.55
C GLY A 582 7.87 2.03 -6.80
N GLY A 583 7.77 1.35 -5.66
CA GLY A 583 6.51 1.27 -4.93
C GLY A 583 5.42 0.63 -5.79
N HIS A 584 4.25 1.25 -5.83
CA HIS A 584 3.09 0.77 -6.57
C HIS A 584 2.97 1.42 -7.96
N ASP A 585 4.02 2.07 -8.45
CA ASP A 585 4.05 2.63 -9.80
C ASP A 585 4.60 1.59 -10.79
N TYR A 586 3.73 1.16 -11.70
CA TYR A 586 4.06 0.22 -12.77
C TYR A 586 4.08 0.88 -14.15
N ARG A 587 3.74 2.17 -14.25
CA ARG A 587 3.44 2.83 -15.54
C ARG A 587 4.61 2.79 -16.52
N ALA A 588 5.85 2.86 -16.03
CA ALA A 588 7.03 2.77 -16.88
C ALA A 588 7.23 1.37 -17.50
N VAL A 589 6.81 0.29 -16.83
CA VAL A 589 7.03 -1.09 -17.29
C VAL A 589 5.79 -1.70 -17.95
N LEU A 590 4.61 -1.16 -17.65
CA LEU A 590 3.33 -1.69 -18.09
C LEU A 590 3.20 -1.83 -19.60
N PRO A 591 3.64 -0.86 -20.44
CA PRO A 591 3.54 -1.00 -21.89
C PRO A 591 4.28 -2.22 -22.42
N LYS A 592 5.51 -2.44 -21.92
CA LYS A 592 6.32 -3.60 -22.28
C LYS A 592 5.71 -4.89 -21.73
N ALA A 593 5.27 -4.89 -20.47
CA ALA A 593 4.64 -6.06 -19.84
C ALA A 593 3.39 -6.52 -20.61
N LEU A 594 2.56 -5.57 -21.06
CA LEU A 594 1.39 -5.86 -21.89
C LEU A 594 1.77 -6.37 -23.27
N ARG A 595 2.63 -5.64 -24.01
CA ARG A 595 3.09 -6.05 -25.35
C ARG A 595 3.54 -7.49 -25.33
N ASP A 596 4.36 -7.82 -24.34
CA ASP A 596 5.04 -9.09 -24.29
C ASP A 596 4.14 -10.23 -23.77
N THR A 597 3.37 -9.99 -22.71
CA THR A 597 2.48 -11.03 -22.13
C THR A 597 1.29 -11.31 -23.05
N TRP A 598 0.71 -10.28 -23.67
CA TRP A 598 -0.44 -10.43 -24.57
C TRP A 598 -0.04 -10.65 -26.03
N ARG A 599 1.27 -10.67 -26.31
CA ARG A 599 1.85 -10.91 -27.64
C ARG A 599 1.33 -9.92 -28.68
N LEU A 600 1.31 -8.65 -28.30
CA LEU A 600 0.89 -7.55 -29.18
C LEU A 600 2.07 -7.13 -30.05
N GLU A 601 1.82 -6.90 -31.33
CA GLU A 601 2.87 -6.57 -32.29
C GLU A 601 3.21 -5.07 -32.25
N ALA A 602 4.44 -4.73 -31.87
CA ALA A 602 5.00 -3.40 -32.07
C ALA A 602 6.53 -3.42 -32.08
N SER A 603 7.10 -2.57 -32.95
CA SER A 603 8.53 -2.28 -32.95
C SER A 603 8.95 -1.51 -31.69
N GLU A 604 10.24 -1.58 -31.32
CA GLU A 604 10.78 -0.79 -30.21
C GLU A 604 10.57 0.72 -30.42
N VAL A 605 10.71 1.21 -31.66
CA VAL A 605 10.46 2.63 -31.99
C VAL A 605 8.99 3.01 -31.76
N GLN A 606 8.04 2.13 -32.08
CA GLN A 606 6.64 2.36 -31.73
C GLN A 606 6.45 2.37 -30.21
N MET A 607 7.11 1.47 -29.48
CA MET A 607 7.02 1.44 -28.01
C MET A 607 7.59 2.70 -27.36
N GLU A 608 8.65 3.27 -27.90
CA GLU A 608 9.20 4.56 -27.46
C GLU A 608 8.18 5.70 -27.64
N ARG A 609 7.55 5.79 -28.83
CA ARG A 609 6.50 6.79 -29.09
C ARG A 609 5.25 6.59 -28.23
N VAL A 610 4.82 5.35 -28.05
CA VAL A 610 3.70 5.01 -27.14
C VAL A 610 4.03 5.44 -25.72
N ASN A 611 5.24 5.14 -25.24
CA ASN A 611 5.69 5.57 -23.92
C ASN A 611 5.69 7.09 -23.75
N GLU A 612 6.12 7.83 -24.76
CA GLU A 612 6.08 9.30 -24.76
C GLU A 612 4.64 9.82 -24.72
N ALA A 613 3.79 9.32 -25.62
CA ALA A 613 2.38 9.71 -25.70
C ALA A 613 1.63 9.44 -24.39
N LEU A 614 1.88 8.30 -23.73
CA LEU A 614 1.27 7.95 -22.45
C LEU A 614 1.62 8.95 -21.33
N ARG A 615 2.88 9.42 -21.27
CA ARG A 615 3.32 10.43 -20.29
C ARG A 615 2.69 11.80 -20.56
N GLN A 616 2.69 12.22 -21.82
CA GLN A 616 2.07 13.49 -22.23
C GLN A 616 0.57 13.52 -21.93
N ARG A 617 -0.13 12.42 -22.25
CA ARG A 617 -1.56 12.27 -22.03
C ARG A 617 -1.92 12.27 -20.55
N GLU A 618 -1.19 11.52 -19.73
CA GLU A 618 -1.45 11.48 -18.29
C GLU A 618 -1.29 12.88 -17.67
N LEU A 619 -0.21 13.58 -18.01
CA LEU A 619 0.02 14.94 -17.54
C LEU A 619 -1.11 15.87 -17.98
N ALA A 620 -1.45 15.89 -19.27
CA ALA A 620 -2.49 16.75 -19.80
C ALA A 620 -3.86 16.52 -19.16
N TRP A 621 -4.25 15.25 -18.98
CA TRP A 621 -5.52 14.90 -18.34
C TRP A 621 -5.57 15.30 -16.86
N GLU A 622 -4.47 15.19 -16.12
CA GLU A 622 -4.43 15.66 -14.73
C GLU A 622 -4.52 17.20 -14.67
N LEU A 623 -3.74 17.90 -15.49
CA LEU A 623 -3.78 19.37 -15.53
C LEU A 623 -5.14 19.91 -15.95
N TYR A 624 -5.79 19.25 -16.92
CA TYR A 624 -7.15 19.58 -17.34
C TYR A 624 -8.13 19.51 -16.17
N ARG A 625 -8.11 18.41 -15.41
CA ARG A 625 -8.98 18.21 -14.24
C ARG A 625 -8.68 19.18 -13.11
N ASP A 626 -7.41 19.37 -12.76
CA ASP A 626 -6.99 20.29 -11.69
C ASP A 626 -7.40 21.73 -12.02
N TRP A 627 -7.21 22.14 -13.28
CA TRP A 627 -7.59 23.47 -13.74
C TRP A 627 -9.11 23.67 -13.78
N ALA A 628 -9.86 22.69 -14.30
CA ALA A 628 -11.33 22.72 -14.29
C ALA A 628 -11.89 22.77 -12.85
N ALA A 629 -11.33 21.97 -11.95
CA ALA A 629 -11.70 21.95 -10.53
C ALA A 629 -11.37 23.27 -9.81
N ALA A 630 -10.32 23.97 -10.23
CA ALA A 630 -10.01 25.31 -9.74
C ALA A 630 -11.03 26.34 -10.23
N ASN A 631 -11.44 26.27 -11.51
CA ASN A 631 -12.34 27.24 -12.14
C ASN A 631 -13.78 27.24 -11.59
N VAL A 632 -14.23 26.12 -11.01
CA VAL A 632 -15.58 26.01 -10.43
C VAL A 632 -15.63 26.37 -8.93
N LYS A 633 -14.52 26.83 -8.34
CA LYS A 633 -14.50 27.30 -6.95
C LYS A 633 -15.26 28.60 -6.77
N SER A 634 -15.58 28.92 -5.51
CA SER A 634 -16.21 30.18 -5.16
C SER A 634 -15.35 31.37 -5.62
N ALA A 635 -15.97 32.53 -5.85
CA ALA A 635 -15.23 33.74 -6.23
C ALA A 635 -14.14 34.14 -5.21
N GLN A 636 -14.26 33.71 -3.95
CA GLN A 636 -13.26 33.96 -2.91
C GLN A 636 -12.07 32.99 -2.95
N ASP A 637 -12.25 31.81 -3.54
CA ASP A 637 -11.25 30.72 -3.53
C ASP A 637 -10.64 30.41 -4.90
N VAL A 638 -11.24 30.90 -5.99
CA VAL A 638 -10.84 30.58 -7.38
C VAL A 638 -9.39 30.94 -7.68
N ASP A 639 -8.94 32.14 -7.33
CA ASP A 639 -7.57 32.60 -7.61
C ASP A 639 -6.54 31.75 -6.86
N LYS A 640 -6.82 31.45 -5.59
CA LYS A 640 -5.98 30.58 -4.75
C LYS A 640 -5.95 29.15 -5.29
N ALA A 641 -7.07 28.64 -5.79
CA ALA A 641 -7.14 27.31 -6.39
C ALA A 641 -6.36 27.24 -7.71
N ARG A 642 -6.43 28.28 -8.55
CA ARG A 642 -5.65 28.40 -9.78
C ARG A 642 -4.15 28.50 -9.50
N GLU A 643 -3.75 29.32 -8.54
CA GLU A 643 -2.35 29.42 -8.11
C GLU A 643 -1.81 28.06 -7.65
N LYS A 644 -2.62 27.31 -6.88
CA LYS A 644 -2.27 25.94 -6.49
C LYS A 644 -2.13 25.03 -7.71
N ALA A 645 -3.06 25.08 -8.67
CA ALA A 645 -3.01 24.26 -9.88
C ALA A 645 -1.75 24.54 -10.71
N LEU A 646 -1.36 25.82 -10.89
CA LEU A 646 -0.13 26.20 -11.58
C LEU A 646 1.14 25.75 -10.84
N LYS A 647 1.13 25.80 -9.51
CA LYS A 647 2.23 25.28 -8.69
C LYS A 647 2.37 23.77 -8.83
N ASP A 648 1.25 23.04 -8.82
CA ASP A 648 1.22 21.61 -9.04
C ASP A 648 1.67 21.27 -10.47
N ALA A 649 1.24 22.03 -11.48
CA ALA A 649 1.68 21.89 -12.86
C ALA A 649 3.19 22.10 -13.02
N THR A 650 3.74 23.14 -12.40
CA THR A 650 5.19 23.39 -12.37
C THR A 650 5.94 22.21 -11.74
N ARG A 651 5.40 21.63 -10.67
CA ARG A 651 5.99 20.46 -10.02
C ARG A 651 5.95 19.23 -10.93
N TYR A 652 4.83 18.98 -11.61
CA TYR A 652 4.65 17.81 -12.47
C TYR A 652 5.50 17.89 -13.75
N ALA A 653 5.54 19.07 -14.38
CA ALA A 653 6.29 19.30 -15.60
C ALA A 653 7.82 19.38 -15.36
N GLY A 654 8.25 19.72 -14.14
CA GLY A 654 9.67 19.88 -13.81
C GLY A 654 10.28 21.21 -14.28
N TYR A 655 9.46 22.11 -14.83
CA TYR A 655 9.83 23.47 -15.23
C TYR A 655 8.69 24.46 -14.88
N PRO A 656 8.96 25.78 -14.78
CA PRO A 656 7.91 26.76 -14.48
C PRO A 656 6.78 26.72 -15.51
N VAL A 657 5.54 26.58 -15.03
CA VAL A 657 4.31 26.55 -15.85
C VAL A 657 3.42 27.71 -15.45
N ASP A 658 3.15 28.60 -16.39
CA ASP A 658 2.11 29.63 -16.30
C ASP A 658 0.81 29.15 -16.99
N GLU A 659 -0.24 29.99 -16.96
CA GLU A 659 -1.55 29.62 -17.52
C GLU A 659 -1.51 29.33 -19.04
N PRO A 660 -0.88 30.16 -19.89
CA PRO A 660 -0.73 29.83 -21.32
C PRO A 660 -0.01 28.49 -21.55
N THR A 661 1.07 28.24 -20.80
CA THR A 661 1.84 26.99 -20.90
C THR A 661 1.00 25.79 -20.44
N LEU A 662 0.22 25.93 -19.37
CA LEU A 662 -0.70 24.88 -18.92
C LEU A 662 -1.71 24.53 -20.02
N GLN A 663 -2.31 25.55 -20.65
CA GLN A 663 -3.26 25.34 -21.73
C GLN A 663 -2.62 24.69 -22.96
N GLU A 664 -1.38 25.04 -23.29
CA GLU A 664 -0.63 24.39 -24.37
C GLU A 664 -0.39 22.91 -24.08
N ILE A 665 0.04 22.56 -22.85
CA ILE A 665 0.23 21.16 -22.42
C ILE A 665 -1.10 20.39 -22.52
N VAL A 666 -2.20 20.97 -22.05
CA VAL A 666 -3.52 20.34 -22.13
C VAL A 666 -3.94 20.13 -23.59
N ASN A 667 -3.87 21.18 -24.42
CA ASN A 667 -4.34 21.13 -25.80
C ASN A 667 -3.54 20.15 -26.67
N SER A 668 -2.22 20.10 -26.48
CA SER A 668 -1.33 19.20 -27.24
C SER A 668 -1.31 17.78 -26.68
N GLY A 669 -1.42 17.63 -25.36
CA GLY A 669 -1.24 16.35 -24.69
C GLY A 669 -2.53 15.53 -24.55
N LEU A 670 -3.72 16.12 -24.54
CA LEU A 670 -4.98 15.35 -24.46
C LEU A 670 -5.16 14.41 -25.65
N ASN A 671 -4.66 14.78 -26.83
CA ASN A 671 -4.70 13.99 -28.07
C ASN A 671 -3.38 14.19 -28.85
N PRO A 672 -2.28 13.52 -28.45
CA PRO A 672 -0.96 13.82 -28.98
C PRO A 672 -0.88 13.48 -30.47
N ILE A 673 -0.31 14.41 -31.23
CA ILE A 673 0.06 14.27 -32.63
C ILE A 673 1.58 14.42 -32.72
N LEU A 674 2.28 13.28 -32.79
CA LEU A 674 3.72 13.21 -33.00
C LEU A 674 4.02 13.34 -34.50
N VAL A 675 4.86 14.31 -34.85
CA VAL A 675 5.32 14.59 -36.22
C VAL A 675 6.42 13.62 -36.63
#